data_AF-E5Y9H5-F1
#
_entry.id   AF-E5Y9H5-F1
#
_cell.length_a   1.000
_cell.length_b   1.000
_cell.length_c   1.000
_cell.angle_alpha   90.00
_cell.angle_beta   90.00
_cell.angle_gamma   90.00
#
_symmetry.space_group_name_H-M   'P 1'
#
loop_
_entity.id
_entity.type
_entity.pdbx_description
1 polymer ?
#
loop_
_entity_poly.entity_id
_entity_poly.type
_entity_poly.pdbx_seq_one_letter_code
_entity_poly.pdbx_strand_id
1 'polypeptide(L)'
;MDFSPFSLLVVKVFSLITGGLGAEACAQILKVPLEELEPIIAELKEGGLLQSAPDRPARIMITSRGVAELQMRNAWREVCVEIADVASALDEGQNLEACTLLLGFINTLLNSSQSSGAVACYGLVLRLLGRWSPAGAASGQKQAFMKLALAACDISMYLSKSHRQAREIAARALETAKEQGDARMTALLHLVESSLENMAAECSAQRMHELHAQCETSLLELDKAGARGQAEYFVGMFHFWHGHFREALAAFEVALQYPQLWECRFQTEMFSLYTSSSAVYLGRFHQAVGILEAAKRAAELGQNRFKILWWEGQLAMVLLYMRRHEEALELIDHVLSMVNPETETKIAVWGMRGLAFYHYTQGNIKASHAAMQRTMDIALRYGFRRPIYSYPWMFDVLAAYEQAGLPPVRGLDLDEEIQRAIESYNEHLRAGALRAKATRLFAESGDKEAAGSLLAESLRGFTAIGNPTEIAVTQRRIARLHDLPARAAEKGLAPESGASPYEPESTARIGGTLLENCRIALESIRNLTDFSQYINQMTHIAGCELGAERAALLEVSSGGLLTCRAACNISAVELNTGKISSKVSQIYAVQQNKPLLLDEERHVFLSLPLETAKARWVLWLESEYALETLRGISNADQAAFTLLFESELRKIEAGKPKPARLAAGEQEQAQAEPYRDTPEILLHGSAIMRRLLSHGRQIGATDAPVLILGETGVGKELLAHYIHDCSGRTGPFVPVHPASIPDGLFESEFFGHEKGAFTGAIRQKIGLAEMAHQGTLFIDEAGDIPAPMQIKLLRVFQDHRFMRVGGEEERHSDFRLICATNKDLWAEVKSGHFREDLYYRLSVVPLTIPPLRSRKEDIRLLVRFFLDRYSRRYHRDIQQPSERELEALLQYDWPGNIRELKSVLERTVILHQGGRLSFDLSSHAESKADGTPRQEPCEELFKNLPTLDELQSRYIQHVLKITNGRITGNRGALRILGMKRSTLYLRLKQYNIRF
;
A
#
# COMPACT_ATOMS: atom_id res chain seq x y z
N MET A 1 17.87 45.80 17.82
CA MET A 1 16.65 46.47 18.29
C MET A 1 15.70 45.38 18.74
N ASP A 2 15.66 45.14 20.06
CA ASP A 2 15.00 43.97 20.65
C ASP A 2 13.53 44.24 20.91
N PHE A 3 12.68 43.84 19.96
CA PHE A 3 11.28 43.53 20.23
C PHE A 3 11.21 42.17 20.92
N SER A 4 10.34 42.00 21.93
CA SER A 4 10.08 40.63 22.40
C SER A 4 9.46 39.81 21.26
N PRO A 5 9.82 38.53 21.12
CA PRO A 5 9.24 37.64 20.11
C PRO A 5 7.71 37.66 20.10
N PHE A 6 7.10 37.80 21.28
CA PHE A 6 5.66 37.99 21.47
C PHE A 6 5.13 39.28 20.84
N SER A 7 5.75 40.44 21.11
CA SER A 7 5.33 41.72 20.51
C SER A 7 5.47 41.71 18.99
N LEU A 8 6.50 41.04 18.45
CA LEU A 8 6.71 40.93 17.01
C LEU A 8 5.73 39.97 16.35
N LEU A 9 5.39 38.86 17.01
CA LEU A 9 4.41 37.89 16.53
C LEU A 9 3.00 38.49 16.53
N VAL A 10 2.59 39.11 17.64
CA VAL A 10 1.28 39.79 17.75
C VAL A 10 1.18 40.87 16.71
N VAL A 11 2.14 41.79 16.61
CA VAL A 11 2.09 42.88 15.61
C VAL A 11 2.06 42.32 14.18
N LYS A 12 2.79 41.26 13.87
CA LYS A 12 2.90 40.67 12.52
C LYS A 12 1.72 39.78 12.13
N VAL A 13 1.10 39.11 13.09
CA VAL A 13 -0.11 38.29 12.90
C VAL A 13 -1.33 39.21 12.83
N PHE A 14 -1.42 40.19 13.73
CA PHE A 14 -2.49 41.20 13.76
C PHE A 14 -2.48 42.10 12.52
N SER A 15 -1.28 42.53 12.09
CA SER A 15 -1.01 43.20 10.81
C SER A 15 -1.64 42.54 9.60
N LEU A 16 -1.52 41.22 9.52
CA LEU A 16 -1.88 40.41 8.37
C LEU A 16 -3.35 40.00 8.42
N ILE A 17 -3.93 39.98 9.63
CA ILE A 17 -5.29 39.57 9.94
C ILE A 17 -6.32 40.71 9.83
N THR A 18 -5.96 41.95 10.16
CA THR A 18 -6.92 43.07 10.18
C THR A 18 -6.78 44.07 9.03
N GLY A 19 -5.78 43.92 8.15
CA GLY A 19 -5.55 44.88 7.05
C GLY A 19 -5.19 46.30 7.53
N GLY A 20 -4.70 46.46 8.76
CA GLY A 20 -4.32 47.75 9.32
C GLY A 20 -3.16 47.57 10.31
N LEU A 21 -2.02 48.19 10.01
CA LEU A 21 -0.78 48.05 10.77
C LEU A 21 -0.36 49.39 11.37
N GLY A 22 0.27 49.32 12.54
CA GLY A 22 1.06 50.43 13.08
C GLY A 22 2.27 50.75 12.19
N ALA A 23 2.37 52.02 11.81
CA ALA A 23 3.35 52.70 10.96
C ALA A 23 4.78 52.15 10.91
N GLU A 24 5.45 51.89 12.04
CA GLU A 24 6.90 51.63 12.03
C GLU A 24 7.26 50.23 11.50
N ALA A 25 6.46 49.23 11.85
CA ALA A 25 6.55 47.89 11.27
C ALA A 25 5.98 47.85 9.84
N CYS A 26 4.97 48.68 9.57
CA CYS A 26 4.32 48.81 8.26
C CYS A 26 5.24 49.40 7.20
N ALA A 27 6.00 50.45 7.53
CA ALA A 27 6.93 51.11 6.63
C ALA A 27 8.08 50.17 6.19
N GLN A 28 8.58 49.36 7.12
CA GLN A 28 9.63 48.37 6.82
C GLN A 28 9.12 47.16 6.03
N ILE A 29 7.87 46.75 6.23
CA ILE A 29 7.28 45.55 5.62
C ILE A 29 6.65 45.87 4.24
N LEU A 30 5.98 47.02 4.07
CA LEU A 30 5.31 47.43 2.83
C LEU A 30 6.18 48.29 1.91
N LYS A 31 7.36 48.74 2.37
CA LYS A 31 8.24 49.70 1.66
C LYS A 31 7.54 51.04 1.34
N VAL A 32 6.74 51.56 2.27
CA VAL A 32 6.08 52.88 2.20
C VAL A 32 6.69 53.81 3.28
N PRO A 33 6.84 55.13 3.07
CA PRO A 33 7.44 56.04 4.06
C PRO A 33 6.65 56.11 5.37
N LEU A 34 7.35 56.19 6.51
CA LEU A 34 6.77 56.21 7.87
C LEU A 34 5.76 57.36 8.07
N GLU A 35 6.00 58.49 7.41
CA GLU A 35 5.23 59.73 7.46
C GLU A 35 3.78 59.56 6.98
N GLU A 36 3.51 58.59 6.10
CA GLU A 36 2.16 58.33 5.57
C GLU A 36 1.27 57.53 6.54
N LEU A 37 1.86 56.93 7.58
CA LEU A 37 1.19 55.99 8.48
C LEU A 37 1.04 56.52 9.93
N GLU A 38 1.74 57.60 10.28
CA GLU A 38 1.61 58.27 11.58
C GLU A 38 0.18 58.73 11.95
N PRO A 39 -0.66 59.24 11.03
CA PRO A 39 -2.02 59.70 11.35
C PRO A 39 -2.92 58.56 11.84
N ILE A 40 -2.75 57.37 11.25
CA ILE A 40 -3.56 56.18 11.53
C ILE A 40 -3.19 55.59 12.89
N ILE A 41 -1.90 55.62 13.28
CA ILE A 41 -1.49 55.24 14.65
C ILE A 41 -2.11 56.16 15.68
N ALA A 42 -2.10 57.47 15.43
CA ALA A 42 -2.63 58.45 16.36
C ALA A 42 -4.14 58.21 16.60
N GLU A 43 -4.90 57.97 15.53
CA GLU A 43 -6.33 57.65 15.59
C GLU A 43 -6.62 56.38 16.40
N LEU A 44 -5.82 55.31 16.23
CA LEU A 44 -6.00 54.05 16.97
C LEU A 44 -5.57 54.14 18.45
N LYS A 45 -4.64 55.05 18.78
CA LYS A 45 -4.29 55.39 20.17
C LYS A 45 -5.39 56.24 20.82
N GLU A 46 -5.94 57.22 20.11
CA GLU A 46 -7.08 58.02 20.56
C GLU A 46 -8.34 57.18 20.76
N GLY A 47 -8.57 56.19 19.89
CA GLY A 47 -9.64 55.19 20.03
C GLY A 47 -9.45 54.22 21.20
N GLY A 48 -8.30 54.25 21.88
CA GLY A 48 -7.99 53.41 23.03
C GLY A 48 -7.78 51.94 22.71
N LEU A 49 -7.48 51.60 21.44
CA LEU A 49 -7.22 50.24 20.97
C LEU A 49 -5.73 49.86 21.08
N LEU A 50 -4.87 50.87 21.01
CA LEU A 50 -3.42 50.77 21.20
C LEU A 50 -2.96 51.69 22.32
N GLN A 51 -1.90 51.30 23.04
CA GLN A 51 -1.24 52.12 24.05
C GLN A 51 0.28 52.00 23.94
N SER A 52 1.01 53.00 24.41
CA SER A 52 2.47 52.91 24.56
C SER A 52 2.83 52.12 25.82
N ALA A 53 3.90 51.33 25.78
CA ALA A 53 4.37 50.57 26.94
C ALA A 53 4.86 51.53 28.05
N PRO A 54 4.54 51.26 29.34
CA PRO A 54 4.85 52.17 30.44
C PRO A 54 6.35 52.42 30.64
N ASP A 55 7.17 51.44 30.26
CA ASP A 55 8.61 51.38 30.44
C ASP A 55 9.41 51.75 29.17
N ARG A 56 8.75 51.76 27.99
CA ARG A 56 9.35 52.11 26.70
C ARG A 56 8.31 52.77 25.76
N PRO A 57 8.24 54.11 25.68
CA PRO A 57 7.17 54.82 24.96
C PRO A 57 7.13 54.57 23.44
N ALA A 58 8.24 54.12 22.84
CA ALA A 58 8.33 53.69 21.44
C ALA A 58 7.71 52.30 21.17
N ARG A 59 7.40 51.53 22.22
CA ARG A 59 6.79 50.19 22.10
C ARG A 59 5.27 50.32 22.18
N ILE A 60 4.57 49.83 21.17
CA ILE A 60 3.10 49.88 21.10
C ILE A 60 2.52 48.53 21.54
N MET A 61 1.51 48.55 22.41
CA MET A 61 0.78 47.41 22.93
C MET A 61 -0.71 47.54 22.61
N ILE A 62 -1.39 46.43 22.38
CA ILE A 62 -2.86 46.40 22.28
C ILE A 62 -3.44 46.51 23.70
N THR A 63 -4.45 47.34 23.88
CA THR A 63 -5.14 47.48 25.17
C THR A 63 -6.11 46.32 25.39
N SER A 64 -6.50 46.08 26.64
CA SER A 64 -7.55 45.10 26.97
C SER A 64 -8.89 45.40 26.28
N ARG A 65 -9.16 46.67 25.95
CA ARG A 65 -10.30 47.10 25.13
C ARG A 65 -10.13 46.69 23.65
N GLY A 66 -8.93 46.88 23.09
CA GLY A 66 -8.60 46.42 21.75
C GLY A 66 -8.73 44.90 21.61
N VAL A 67 -8.31 44.14 22.64
CA VAL A 67 -8.54 42.68 22.71
C VAL A 67 -10.03 42.34 22.72
N ALA A 68 -10.83 43.04 23.53
CA ALA A 68 -12.27 42.79 23.64
C ALA A 68 -13.04 43.09 22.33
N GLU A 69 -12.69 44.16 21.61
CA GLU A 69 -13.31 44.49 20.32
C GLU A 69 -13.01 43.45 19.22
N LEU A 70 -11.82 42.83 19.25
CA LEU A 70 -11.50 41.72 18.34
C LEU A 70 -12.24 40.45 18.71
N GLN A 71 -12.35 40.16 20.01
CA GLN A 71 -13.08 39.01 20.52
C GLN A 71 -14.60 39.09 20.22
N MET A 72 -15.15 40.30 20.09
CA MET A 72 -16.55 40.50 19.68
C MET A 72 -16.83 40.15 18.22
N ARG A 73 -15.81 40.08 17.36
CA ARG A 73 -15.96 39.56 15.99
C ARG A 73 -15.80 38.04 16.05
N ASN A 74 -16.92 37.30 16.01
CA ASN A 74 -17.00 35.84 16.22
C ASN A 74 -15.91 34.99 15.53
N ALA A 75 -15.37 35.42 14.38
CA ALA A 75 -14.30 34.72 13.66
C ALA A 75 -12.91 34.76 14.34
N TRP A 76 -12.70 35.65 15.33
CA TRP A 76 -11.37 35.93 15.89
C TRP A 76 -11.19 35.49 17.34
N ARG A 77 -12.25 34.99 17.98
CA ARG A 77 -12.21 34.57 19.39
C ARG A 77 -11.24 33.41 19.62
N GLU A 78 -11.22 32.42 18.72
CA GLU A 78 -10.30 31.26 18.79
C GLU A 78 -8.86 31.69 18.46
N VAL A 79 -8.69 32.52 17.44
CA VAL A 79 -7.39 33.08 17.01
C VAL A 79 -6.72 33.88 18.13
N CYS A 80 -7.47 34.68 18.89
CA CYS A 80 -6.94 35.46 20.01
C CYS A 80 -6.49 34.60 21.19
N VAL A 81 -7.13 33.45 21.43
CA VAL A 81 -6.74 32.51 22.51
C VAL A 81 -5.44 31.82 22.13
N GLU A 82 -5.34 31.27 20.91
CA GLU A 82 -4.13 30.58 20.44
C GLU A 82 -2.90 31.50 20.43
N ILE A 83 -3.06 32.78 20.07
CA ILE A 83 -1.96 33.76 20.11
C ILE A 83 -1.51 34.06 21.56
N ALA A 84 -2.43 34.08 22.52
CA ALA A 84 -2.12 34.28 23.93
C ALA A 84 -1.36 33.09 24.54
N ASP A 85 -1.70 31.87 24.13
CA ASP A 85 -0.99 30.67 24.57
C ASP A 85 0.45 30.64 24.01
N VAL A 86 0.63 30.99 22.73
CA VAL A 86 1.97 31.14 22.13
C VAL A 86 2.79 32.23 22.86
N ALA A 87 2.13 33.31 23.28
CA ALA A 87 2.75 34.38 24.07
C ALA A 87 3.33 33.87 25.38
N SER A 88 2.49 33.19 26.16
CA SER A 88 2.83 32.68 27.48
C SER A 88 4.02 31.73 27.36
N ALA A 89 3.98 30.81 26.41
CA ALA A 89 5.06 29.88 26.15
C ALA A 89 6.38 30.61 25.79
N LEU A 90 6.33 31.68 25.00
CA LEU A 90 7.52 32.46 24.66
C LEU A 90 8.06 33.27 25.85
N ASP A 91 7.18 33.86 26.66
CA ASP A 91 7.55 34.62 27.86
C ASP A 91 8.14 33.70 28.95
N GLU A 92 7.68 32.46 29.01
CA GLU A 92 8.20 31.39 29.87
C GLU A 92 9.47 30.72 29.29
N GLY A 93 9.92 31.11 28.09
CA GLY A 93 11.11 30.56 27.42
C GLY A 93 10.92 29.14 26.85
N GLN A 94 9.69 28.65 26.78
CA GLN A 94 9.30 27.32 26.29
C GLN A 94 9.21 27.31 24.75
N ASN A 95 10.35 27.48 24.08
CA ASN A 95 10.42 27.62 22.61
C ASN A 95 9.81 26.44 21.83
N LEU A 96 9.94 25.19 22.31
CA LEU A 96 9.38 24.01 21.63
C LEU A 96 7.85 23.95 21.76
N GLU A 97 7.30 24.40 22.88
CA GLU A 97 5.86 24.50 23.11
C GLU A 97 5.25 25.59 22.25
N ALA A 98 5.90 26.77 22.21
CA ALA A 98 5.53 27.84 21.28
C ALA A 98 5.52 27.37 19.81
N CYS A 99 6.52 26.58 19.39
CA CYS A 99 6.53 25.98 18.05
C CYS A 99 5.34 25.03 17.83
N THR A 100 5.00 24.20 18.83
CA THR A 100 3.87 23.26 18.74
C THR A 100 2.55 24.01 18.53
N LEU A 101 2.31 25.05 19.34
CA LEU A 101 1.13 25.90 19.25
C LEU A 101 1.08 26.65 17.91
N LEU A 102 2.19 27.22 17.45
CA LEU A 102 2.29 27.89 16.15
C LEU A 102 1.96 26.97 14.97
N LEU A 103 2.42 25.71 15.01
CA LEU A 103 2.11 24.72 13.97
C LEU A 103 0.62 24.35 13.95
N GLY A 104 -0.04 24.33 15.12
CA GLY A 104 -1.50 24.23 15.22
C GLY A 104 -2.19 25.42 14.57
N PHE A 105 -1.78 26.62 14.97
CA PHE A 105 -2.38 27.88 14.51
C PHE A 105 -2.24 28.13 13.00
N ILE A 106 -1.12 27.71 12.38
CA ILE A 106 -0.96 27.76 10.91
C ILE A 106 -2.12 27.06 10.20
N ASN A 107 -2.62 25.93 10.73
CA ASN A 107 -3.73 25.21 10.13
C ASN A 107 -5.03 26.01 10.22
N THR A 108 -5.31 26.60 11.39
CA THR A 108 -6.46 27.50 11.61
C THR A 108 -6.43 28.68 10.64
N LEU A 109 -5.26 29.31 10.44
CA LEU A 109 -5.09 30.42 9.51
C LEU A 109 -5.32 30.02 8.05
N LEU A 110 -4.81 28.86 7.63
CA LEU A 110 -5.03 28.36 6.27
C LEU A 110 -6.51 28.05 6.00
N ASN A 111 -7.22 27.51 7.00
CA ASN A 111 -8.67 27.27 6.90
C ASN A 111 -9.45 28.59 6.82
N SER A 112 -9.02 29.63 7.53
CA SER A 112 -9.64 30.96 7.53
C SER A 112 -9.19 31.86 6.36
N SER A 113 -8.56 31.30 5.32
CA SER A 113 -8.05 32.05 4.15
C SER A 113 -6.99 33.12 4.48
N GLN A 114 -6.24 32.95 5.57
CA GLN A 114 -5.21 33.87 6.05
C GLN A 114 -3.79 33.35 5.72
N SER A 115 -3.54 33.09 4.43
CA SER A 115 -2.27 32.51 3.93
C SER A 115 -1.04 33.37 4.31
N SER A 116 -1.18 34.69 4.40
CA SER A 116 -0.14 35.61 4.87
C SER A 116 0.25 35.35 6.33
N GLY A 117 -0.75 35.24 7.22
CA GLY A 117 -0.56 34.91 8.63
C GLY A 117 0.14 33.55 8.80
N ALA A 118 -0.28 32.55 8.03
CA ALA A 118 0.34 31.22 8.03
C ALA A 118 1.83 31.28 7.67
N VAL A 119 2.22 32.01 6.62
CA VAL A 119 3.63 32.22 6.23
C VAL A 119 4.40 32.94 7.33
N ALA A 120 3.80 33.92 8.00
CA ALA A 120 4.45 34.67 9.09
C ALA A 120 4.69 33.80 10.33
N CYS A 121 3.69 33.03 10.77
CA CYS A 121 3.81 32.06 11.85
C CYS A 121 4.86 31.01 11.53
N TYR A 122 4.87 30.48 10.30
CA TYR A 122 5.89 29.53 9.85
C TYR A 122 7.30 30.13 9.91
N GLY A 123 7.47 31.37 9.49
CA GLY A 123 8.74 32.09 9.63
C GLY A 123 9.19 32.26 11.09
N LEU A 124 8.26 32.31 12.06
CA LEU A 124 8.63 32.30 13.48
C LEU A 124 9.05 30.91 13.95
N VAL A 125 8.33 29.86 13.57
CA VAL A 125 8.71 28.46 13.86
C VAL A 125 10.14 28.19 13.43
N LEU A 126 10.50 28.57 12.19
CA LEU A 126 11.87 28.39 11.68
C LEU A 126 12.92 29.15 12.50
N ARG A 127 12.61 30.37 12.97
CA ARG A 127 13.54 31.14 13.82
C ARG A 127 13.72 30.51 15.20
N LEU A 128 12.62 30.03 15.81
CA LEU A 128 12.66 29.41 17.14
C LEU A 128 13.41 28.09 17.10
N LEU A 129 13.06 27.19 16.16
CA LEU A 129 13.77 25.93 15.97
C LEU A 129 15.23 26.15 15.58
N GLY A 130 15.50 27.11 14.67
CA GLY A 130 16.86 27.45 14.25
C GLY A 130 17.75 27.95 15.39
N ARG A 131 17.20 28.61 16.42
CA ARG A 131 17.95 29.05 17.60
C ARG A 131 18.03 28.03 18.73
N TRP A 132 17.14 27.04 18.75
CA TRP A 132 17.09 26.01 19.78
C TRP A 132 18.26 25.03 19.61
N SER A 133 18.92 24.62 20.71
CA SER A 133 20.07 23.70 20.67
C SER A 133 19.74 22.37 21.37
N PRO A 134 20.01 21.21 20.74
CA PRO A 134 19.85 19.90 21.37
C PRO A 134 20.94 19.57 22.40
N ALA A 135 22.05 20.32 22.43
CA ALA A 135 23.16 20.06 23.34
C ALA A 135 22.74 20.25 24.81
N GLY A 136 22.91 19.21 25.64
CA GLY A 136 22.55 19.24 27.06
C GLY A 136 21.04 19.13 27.37
N ALA A 137 20.18 18.99 26.36
CA ALA A 137 18.73 18.87 26.54
C ALA A 137 18.31 17.44 26.97
N ALA A 138 17.20 17.33 27.70
CA ALA A 138 16.62 16.04 28.09
C ALA A 138 16.12 15.25 26.86
N SER A 139 16.11 13.92 26.92
CA SER A 139 15.68 13.05 25.80
C SER A 139 14.28 13.42 25.27
N GLY A 140 13.32 13.72 26.15
CA GLY A 140 11.98 14.16 25.74
C GLY A 140 11.97 15.47 24.93
N GLN A 141 12.83 16.43 25.28
CA GLN A 141 12.97 17.69 24.53
C GLN A 141 13.65 17.47 23.17
N LYS A 142 14.66 16.60 23.12
CA LYS A 142 15.29 16.20 21.85
C LYS A 142 14.28 15.51 20.93
N GLN A 143 13.42 14.65 21.47
CA GLN A 143 12.35 14.00 20.72
C GLN A 143 11.32 15.01 20.19
N ALA A 144 10.91 15.97 21.02
CA ALA A 144 10.02 17.06 20.59
C ALA A 144 10.65 17.90 19.47
N PHE A 145 11.93 18.26 19.59
CA PHE A 145 12.65 18.99 18.54
C PHE A 145 12.66 18.24 17.21
N MET A 146 12.96 16.93 17.21
CA MET A 146 12.98 16.12 15.97
C MET A 146 11.61 16.07 15.29
N LYS A 147 10.53 15.90 16.06
CA LYS A 147 9.15 15.92 15.54
C LYS A 147 8.77 17.29 14.96
N LEU A 148 9.13 18.37 15.64
CA LEU A 148 8.87 19.74 15.18
C LEU A 148 9.70 20.09 13.94
N ALA A 149 10.93 19.57 13.84
CA ALA A 149 11.75 19.71 12.65
C ALA A 149 11.12 19.02 11.42
N LEU A 150 10.61 17.80 11.59
CA LEU A 150 9.83 17.10 10.54
C LEU A 150 8.62 17.93 10.08
N ALA A 151 7.79 18.38 11.03
CA ALA A 151 6.61 19.18 10.73
C ALA A 151 6.95 20.53 10.06
N ALA A 152 8.05 21.16 10.45
CA ALA A 152 8.52 22.39 9.82
C ALA A 152 8.96 22.16 8.37
N CYS A 153 9.57 21.02 8.07
CA CYS A 153 9.94 20.65 6.71
C CYS A 153 8.71 20.36 5.86
N ASP A 154 7.73 19.64 6.42
CA ASP A 154 6.45 19.36 5.79
C ASP A 154 5.72 20.64 5.33
N ILE A 155 5.63 21.63 6.23
CA ILE A 155 5.05 22.95 5.91
C ILE A 155 5.87 23.70 4.86
N SER A 156 7.21 23.57 4.88
CA SER A 156 8.07 24.20 3.87
C SER A 156 7.67 23.74 2.47
N MET A 157 7.42 22.45 2.27
CA MET A 157 7.00 21.87 0.99
C MET A 157 5.61 22.35 0.60
N TYR A 158 4.68 22.34 1.56
CA TYR A 158 3.31 22.80 1.36
C TYR A 158 3.21 24.25 0.92
N LEU A 159 3.81 25.18 1.68
CA LEU A 159 3.86 26.61 1.37
C LEU A 159 4.83 26.90 0.22
N SER A 160 5.76 25.99 -0.05
CA SER A 160 6.87 26.16 -0.97
C SER A 160 7.69 27.43 -0.65
N LYS A 161 8.02 27.57 0.65
CA LYS A 161 8.78 28.71 1.21
C LYS A 161 9.86 28.19 2.15
N SER A 162 10.98 28.90 2.21
CA SER A 162 12.06 28.70 3.19
C SER A 162 12.71 27.31 3.20
N HIS A 163 12.78 26.63 2.04
CA HIS A 163 13.37 25.28 1.89
C HIS A 163 14.77 25.17 2.51
N ARG A 164 15.63 26.18 2.30
CA ARG A 164 16.98 26.20 2.85
C ARG A 164 17.00 26.17 4.39
N GLN A 165 16.19 27.01 5.04
CA GLN A 165 16.13 27.08 6.50
C GLN A 165 15.53 25.80 7.10
N ALA A 166 14.49 25.25 6.46
CA ALA A 166 13.91 23.99 6.87
C ALA A 166 14.94 22.84 6.79
N ARG A 167 15.74 22.79 5.72
CA ARG A 167 16.81 21.81 5.55
C ARG A 167 17.92 21.92 6.62
N GLU A 168 18.34 23.13 6.94
CA GLU A 168 19.33 23.37 8.01
C GLU A 168 18.83 22.85 9.38
N ILE A 169 17.52 22.99 9.65
CA ILE A 169 16.89 22.43 10.86
C ILE A 169 16.79 20.91 10.79
N ALA A 170 16.42 20.35 9.64
CA ALA A 170 16.34 18.90 9.41
C ALA A 170 17.68 18.20 9.63
N ALA A 171 18.77 18.74 9.08
CA ALA A 171 20.11 18.18 9.20
C ALA A 171 20.57 18.07 10.67
N ARG A 172 20.25 19.07 11.49
CA ARG A 172 20.52 19.03 12.94
C ARG A 172 19.63 18.03 13.68
N ALA A 173 18.36 17.95 13.32
CA ALA A 173 17.46 16.95 13.87
C ALA A 173 17.93 15.53 13.53
N LEU A 174 18.47 15.35 12.33
CA LEU A 174 19.01 14.08 11.85
C LEU A 174 20.26 13.66 12.63
N GLU A 175 21.18 14.60 12.88
CA GLU A 175 22.33 14.37 13.75
C GLU A 175 21.87 13.96 15.16
N THR A 176 20.89 14.68 15.70
CA THR A 176 20.29 14.38 17.01
C THR A 176 19.61 12.99 17.06
N ALA A 177 18.99 12.56 15.96
CA ALA A 177 18.37 11.23 15.83
C ALA A 177 19.44 10.12 15.82
N LYS A 178 20.52 10.33 15.06
CA LYS A 178 21.67 9.41 14.99
C LYS A 178 22.36 9.27 16.34
N GLU A 179 22.57 10.37 17.07
CA GLU A 179 23.13 10.36 18.43
C GLU A 179 22.27 9.56 19.42
N GLN A 180 20.94 9.61 19.28
CA GLN A 180 20.01 8.86 20.14
C GLN A 180 19.81 7.40 19.70
N GLY A 181 20.35 6.99 18.55
CA GLY A 181 20.08 5.68 17.97
C GLY A 181 18.62 5.49 17.54
N ASP A 182 17.89 6.58 17.27
CA ASP A 182 16.50 6.52 16.81
C ASP A 182 16.47 6.26 15.30
N ALA A 183 16.52 4.98 14.92
CA ALA A 183 16.55 4.54 13.52
C ALA A 183 15.30 5.00 12.74
N ARG A 184 14.13 4.99 13.38
CA ARG A 184 12.86 5.42 12.75
C ARG A 184 12.89 6.91 12.43
N MET A 185 13.27 7.74 13.40
CA MET A 185 13.36 9.19 13.21
C MET A 185 14.44 9.56 12.21
N THR A 186 15.57 8.85 12.23
CA THR A 186 16.66 9.00 11.25
C THR A 186 16.14 8.77 9.82
N ALA A 187 15.40 7.68 9.60
CA ALA A 187 14.83 7.37 8.30
C ALA A 187 13.80 8.41 7.84
N LEU A 188 12.87 8.83 8.71
CA LEU A 188 11.87 9.86 8.38
C LEU A 188 12.52 11.21 8.02
N LEU A 189 13.53 11.64 8.79
CA LEU A 189 14.24 12.89 8.52
C LEU A 189 15.02 12.82 7.20
N HIS A 190 15.66 11.69 6.88
CA HIS A 190 16.28 11.48 5.57
C HIS A 190 15.27 11.59 4.42
N LEU A 191 14.09 10.96 4.53
CA LEU A 191 13.06 10.98 3.48
C LEU A 191 12.51 12.40 3.23
N VAL A 192 12.26 13.14 4.31
CA VAL A 192 11.78 14.54 4.22
C VAL A 192 12.85 15.48 3.70
N GLU A 193 14.11 15.33 4.13
CA GLU A 193 15.24 16.11 3.61
C GLU A 193 15.42 15.86 2.11
N SER A 194 15.40 14.60 1.68
CA SER A 194 15.48 14.22 0.27
C SER A 194 14.35 14.83 -0.57
N SER A 195 13.14 14.87 0.01
CA SER A 195 11.98 15.50 -0.64
C SER A 195 12.16 17.00 -0.83
N LEU A 196 12.68 17.69 0.19
CA LEU A 196 13.00 19.11 0.13
C LEU A 196 14.10 19.42 -0.89
N GLU A 197 15.17 18.61 -0.94
CA GLU A 197 16.26 18.78 -1.90
C GLU A 197 15.76 18.64 -3.34
N ASN A 198 14.87 17.69 -3.60
CA ASN A 198 14.25 17.56 -4.91
C ASN A 198 13.37 18.78 -5.26
N MET A 199 12.54 19.24 -4.34
CA MET A 199 11.62 20.37 -4.58
C MET A 199 12.35 21.71 -4.77
N ALA A 200 13.51 21.90 -4.13
CA ALA A 200 14.31 23.11 -4.31
C ALA A 200 14.90 23.23 -5.73
N ALA A 201 14.96 22.14 -6.50
CA ALA A 201 15.58 22.08 -7.83
C ALA A 201 17.04 22.58 -7.86
N GLU A 202 17.72 22.53 -6.70
CA GLU A 202 19.13 22.92 -6.50
C GLU A 202 20.08 21.72 -6.62
N CYS A 203 19.54 20.53 -6.89
CA CYS A 203 20.24 19.25 -6.80
C CYS A 203 20.79 18.81 -8.17
N SER A 204 22.03 18.32 -8.22
CA SER A 204 22.58 17.67 -9.41
C SER A 204 21.97 16.29 -9.63
N ALA A 205 21.99 15.77 -10.86
CA ALA A 205 21.50 14.42 -11.14
C ALA A 205 22.21 13.34 -10.30
N GLN A 206 23.53 13.50 -10.10
CA GLN A 206 24.31 12.59 -9.23
C GLN A 206 23.84 12.62 -7.78
N ARG A 207 23.60 13.81 -7.22
CA ARG A 207 23.11 13.94 -5.85
C ARG A 207 21.72 13.34 -5.70
N MET A 208 20.85 13.45 -6.71
CA MET A 208 19.55 12.79 -6.69
C MET A 208 19.65 11.25 -6.70
N HIS A 209 20.63 10.66 -7.39
CA HIS A 209 20.90 9.22 -7.31
C HIS A 209 21.29 8.78 -5.89
N GLU A 210 22.14 9.56 -5.23
CA GLU A 210 22.53 9.29 -3.83
C GLU A 210 21.33 9.35 -2.90
N LEU A 211 20.47 10.37 -3.06
CA LEU A 211 19.25 10.52 -2.28
C LEU A 211 18.30 9.34 -2.49
N HIS A 212 18.12 8.86 -3.72
CA HIS A 212 17.26 7.71 -3.99
C HIS A 212 17.76 6.43 -3.28
N ALA A 213 19.04 6.10 -3.42
CA ALA A 213 19.64 4.94 -2.73
C ALA A 213 19.53 5.05 -1.20
N GLN A 214 19.67 6.26 -0.66
CA GLN A 214 19.46 6.55 0.76
C GLN A 214 18.01 6.38 1.19
N CYS A 215 17.06 6.74 0.32
CA CYS A 215 15.62 6.56 0.56
C CYS A 215 15.25 5.07 0.58
N GLU A 216 15.73 4.26 -0.37
CA GLU A 216 15.53 2.80 -0.35
C GLU A 216 16.04 2.18 0.96
N THR A 217 17.23 2.61 1.39
CA THR A 217 17.81 2.16 2.67
C THR A 217 16.93 2.57 3.86
N SER A 218 16.45 3.81 3.86
CA SER A 218 15.61 4.36 4.93
C SER A 218 14.22 3.71 4.98
N LEU A 219 13.66 3.33 3.83
CA LEU A 219 12.41 2.57 3.74
C LEU A 219 12.55 1.15 4.31
N LEU A 220 13.68 0.47 4.04
CA LEU A 220 13.99 -0.83 4.65
C LEU A 220 14.10 -0.74 6.17
N GLU A 221 14.69 0.34 6.70
CA GLU A 221 14.76 0.57 8.15
C GLU A 221 13.38 0.83 8.77
N LEU A 222 12.49 1.56 8.08
CA LEU A 222 11.11 1.75 8.53
C LEU A 222 10.31 0.45 8.50
N ASP A 223 10.60 -0.43 7.54
CA ASP A 223 9.99 -1.76 7.47
C ASP A 223 10.39 -2.63 8.66
N LYS A 224 11.68 -2.68 8.97
CA LYS A 224 12.18 -3.35 10.18
C LYS A 224 11.55 -2.81 11.47
N ALA A 225 11.18 -1.52 11.47
CA ALA A 225 10.51 -0.86 12.59
C ALA A 225 8.97 -1.03 12.58
N GLY A 226 8.39 -1.79 11.64
CA GLY A 226 6.95 -1.99 11.50
C GLY A 226 6.17 -0.73 11.08
N ALA A 227 6.86 0.26 10.51
CA ALA A 227 6.33 1.57 10.17
C ALA A 227 6.35 1.88 8.66
N ARG A 228 6.63 0.89 7.80
CA ARG A 228 6.69 1.07 6.33
C ARG A 228 5.40 1.64 5.74
N GLY A 229 4.23 1.13 6.15
CA GLY A 229 2.94 1.62 5.66
C GLY A 229 2.71 3.11 5.93
N GLN A 230 3.34 3.65 6.97
CA GLN A 230 3.30 5.09 7.30
C GLN A 230 4.27 5.94 6.48
N ALA A 231 5.10 5.36 5.62
CA ALA A 231 6.05 6.06 4.76
C ALA A 231 5.79 5.81 3.28
N GLU A 232 4.68 5.13 2.95
CA GLU A 232 4.34 4.74 1.58
C GLU A 232 4.05 5.95 0.67
N TYR A 233 3.63 7.09 1.24
CA TYR A 233 3.52 8.33 0.48
C TYR A 233 4.88 8.83 -0.04
N PHE A 234 5.97 8.63 0.71
CA PHE A 234 7.31 8.94 0.21
C PHE A 234 7.69 8.00 -0.93
N VAL A 235 7.41 6.70 -0.80
CA VAL A 235 7.65 5.69 -1.85
C VAL A 235 7.03 6.15 -3.16
N GLY A 236 5.74 6.48 -3.14
CA GLY A 236 5.05 6.90 -4.35
C GLY A 236 5.53 8.26 -4.89
N MET A 237 5.92 9.19 -4.02
CA MET A 237 6.56 10.45 -4.44
C MET A 237 7.88 10.22 -5.18
N PHE A 238 8.75 9.34 -4.66
CA PHE A 238 10.03 9.03 -5.31
C PHE A 238 9.83 8.34 -6.65
N HIS A 239 8.93 7.35 -6.72
CA HIS A 239 8.58 6.71 -7.99
C HIS A 239 8.07 7.73 -9.02
N PHE A 240 7.21 8.66 -8.59
CA PHE A 240 6.75 9.74 -9.47
C PHE A 240 7.92 10.57 -10.01
N TRP A 241 8.87 10.96 -9.16
CA TRP A 241 10.04 11.74 -9.58
C TRP A 241 10.98 11.00 -10.54
N HIS A 242 10.95 9.67 -10.55
CA HIS A 242 11.70 8.85 -11.51
C HIS A 242 10.92 8.59 -12.82
N GLY A 243 9.62 8.90 -12.87
CA GLY A 243 8.75 8.56 -13.99
C GLY A 243 8.13 7.16 -13.90
N HIS A 244 8.22 6.50 -12.74
CA HIS A 244 7.67 5.17 -12.47
C HIS A 244 6.21 5.30 -11.98
N PHE A 245 5.32 5.73 -12.88
CA PHE A 245 3.96 6.14 -12.50
C PHE A 245 3.06 4.97 -12.03
N ARG A 246 3.32 3.74 -12.47
CA ARG A 246 2.55 2.56 -12.03
C ARG A 246 2.85 2.24 -10.57
N GLU A 247 4.12 2.25 -10.22
CA GLU A 247 4.65 2.03 -8.87
C GLU A 247 4.20 3.18 -7.95
N ALA A 248 4.22 4.42 -8.45
CA ALA A 248 3.71 5.58 -7.71
C ALA A 248 2.22 5.43 -7.34
N LEU A 249 1.41 4.92 -8.28
CA LEU A 249 -0.01 4.70 -8.07
C LEU A 249 -0.29 3.49 -7.16
N ALA A 250 0.50 2.42 -7.26
CA ALA A 250 0.39 1.26 -6.36
C ALA A 250 0.72 1.63 -4.91
N ALA A 251 1.77 2.44 -4.69
CA ALA A 251 2.11 2.96 -3.37
C ALA A 251 0.96 3.81 -2.77
N PHE A 252 0.20 4.51 -3.61
CA PHE A 252 -0.97 5.29 -3.17
C PHE A 252 -2.07 4.42 -2.60
N GLU A 253 -2.39 3.34 -3.28
CA GLU A 253 -3.42 2.39 -2.86
C GLU A 253 -3.08 1.73 -1.52
N VAL A 254 -1.79 1.53 -1.23
CA VAL A 254 -1.32 1.01 0.06
C VAL A 254 -1.37 2.09 1.13
N ALA A 255 -0.90 3.32 0.85
CA ALA A 255 -0.88 4.39 1.84
C ALA A 255 -2.27 4.77 2.37
N LEU A 256 -3.31 4.69 1.54
CA LEU A 256 -4.71 4.96 1.94
C LEU A 256 -5.20 4.01 3.05
N GLN A 257 -4.54 2.88 3.26
CA GLN A 257 -4.92 1.87 4.25
C GLN A 257 -4.31 2.14 5.64
N TYR A 258 -3.37 3.08 5.75
CA TYR A 258 -2.65 3.37 6.98
C TYR A 258 -3.02 4.76 7.56
N PRO A 259 -3.06 4.90 8.90
CA PRO A 259 -3.24 6.20 9.54
C PRO A 259 -2.11 7.16 9.18
N GLN A 260 -2.47 8.40 8.86
CA GLN A 260 -1.49 9.45 8.54
C GLN A 260 -0.59 9.77 9.75
N LEU A 261 0.70 10.01 9.48
CA LEU A 261 1.62 10.59 10.45
C LEU A 261 1.29 12.08 10.62
N TRP A 262 1.00 12.51 11.86
CA TRP A 262 0.69 13.92 12.12
C TRP A 262 1.87 14.83 11.72
N GLU A 263 3.11 14.35 11.89
CA GLU A 263 4.35 15.07 11.55
C GLU A 263 4.51 15.34 10.04
N CYS A 264 3.78 14.60 9.19
CA CYS A 264 3.87 14.65 7.72
C CYS A 264 2.49 14.82 7.08
N ARG A 265 1.59 15.55 7.75
CA ARG A 265 0.20 15.74 7.32
C ARG A 265 0.08 16.42 5.95
N PHE A 266 1.01 17.30 5.57
CA PHE A 266 0.98 17.99 4.27
C PHE A 266 1.62 17.17 3.14
N GLN A 267 2.53 16.24 3.45
CA GLN A 267 3.02 15.25 2.47
C GLN A 267 1.87 14.41 1.92
N THR A 268 0.86 14.09 2.74
CA THR A 268 -0.31 13.35 2.27
C THR A 268 -1.10 14.13 1.21
N GLU A 269 -1.17 15.45 1.34
CA GLU A 269 -1.81 16.30 0.33
C GLU A 269 -0.97 16.33 -0.96
N MET A 270 0.34 16.54 -0.85
CA MET A 270 1.25 16.44 -2.00
C MET A 270 1.14 15.08 -2.71
N PHE A 271 0.83 14.03 -1.95
CA PHE A 271 0.68 12.71 -2.51
C PHE A 271 -0.53 12.57 -3.44
N SER A 272 -1.68 13.19 -3.13
CA SER A 272 -2.84 13.28 -4.03
C SER A 272 -2.52 13.98 -5.36
N LEU A 273 -1.64 14.99 -5.33
CA LEU A 273 -1.15 15.66 -6.53
C LEU A 273 -0.34 14.69 -7.42
N TYR A 274 0.66 14.01 -6.86
CA TYR A 274 1.52 13.12 -7.64
C TYR A 274 0.77 11.92 -8.19
N THR A 275 -0.23 11.44 -7.48
CA THR A 275 -0.98 10.23 -7.84
C THR A 275 -2.05 10.53 -8.88
N SER A 276 -2.73 11.67 -8.79
CA SER A 276 -3.57 12.17 -9.88
C SER A 276 -2.76 12.43 -11.15
N SER A 277 -1.57 13.03 -11.06
CA SER A 277 -0.67 13.18 -12.22
C SER A 277 -0.18 11.83 -12.77
N SER A 278 0.16 10.87 -11.91
CA SER A 278 0.52 9.50 -12.33
C SER A 278 -0.60 8.84 -13.11
N ALA A 279 -1.85 8.96 -12.62
CA ALA A 279 -3.03 8.44 -13.28
C ALA A 279 -3.24 9.09 -14.67
N VAL A 280 -3.07 10.42 -14.79
CA VAL A 280 -3.08 11.12 -16.09
C VAL A 280 -2.05 10.53 -17.04
N TYR A 281 -0.81 10.34 -16.59
CA TYR A 281 0.26 9.82 -17.45
C TYR A 281 0.06 8.38 -17.87
N LEU A 282 -0.70 7.60 -17.11
CA LEU A 282 -1.10 6.24 -17.49
C LEU A 282 -2.41 6.19 -18.30
N GLY A 283 -2.98 7.35 -18.66
CA GLY A 283 -4.26 7.45 -19.38
C GLY A 283 -5.50 7.16 -18.53
N ARG A 284 -5.37 7.09 -17.21
CA ARG A 284 -6.45 6.82 -16.25
C ARG A 284 -7.12 8.12 -15.79
N PHE A 285 -7.73 8.85 -16.72
CA PHE A 285 -8.31 10.18 -16.45
C PHE A 285 -9.43 10.17 -15.41
N HIS A 286 -10.32 9.18 -15.44
CA HIS A 286 -11.39 9.01 -14.44
C HIS A 286 -10.81 8.93 -13.01
N GLN A 287 -9.73 8.17 -12.82
CA GLN A 287 -9.07 8.02 -11.53
C GLN A 287 -8.41 9.33 -11.10
N ALA A 288 -7.76 10.05 -12.03
CA ALA A 288 -7.16 11.34 -11.73
C ALA A 288 -8.19 12.39 -11.30
N VAL A 289 -9.31 12.50 -12.03
CA VAL A 289 -10.42 13.40 -11.70
C VAL A 289 -11.03 13.03 -10.36
N GLY A 290 -11.32 11.74 -10.14
CA GLY A 290 -11.87 11.26 -8.88
C GLY A 290 -11.00 11.60 -7.66
N ILE A 291 -9.69 11.39 -7.74
CA ILE A 291 -8.75 11.75 -6.65
C ILE A 291 -8.83 13.26 -6.34
N LEU A 292 -8.82 14.11 -7.38
CA LEU A 292 -8.82 15.57 -7.23
C LEU A 292 -10.16 16.10 -6.71
N GLU A 293 -11.28 15.59 -7.22
CA GLU A 293 -12.63 15.96 -6.77
C GLU A 293 -12.85 15.56 -5.30
N ALA A 294 -12.42 14.35 -4.90
CA ALA A 294 -12.50 13.93 -3.51
C ALA A 294 -11.69 14.86 -2.59
N ALA A 295 -10.48 15.25 -3.00
CA ALA A 295 -9.63 16.17 -2.25
C ALA A 295 -10.22 17.60 -2.20
N LYS A 296 -10.80 18.07 -3.31
CA LYS A 296 -11.48 19.36 -3.41
C LYS A 296 -12.70 19.42 -2.48
N ARG A 297 -13.58 18.42 -2.52
CA ARG A 297 -14.80 18.38 -1.67
C ARG A 297 -14.46 18.26 -0.18
N ALA A 298 -13.43 17.50 0.17
CA ALA A 298 -12.91 17.47 1.54
C ALA A 298 -12.47 18.88 1.99
N ALA A 299 -11.79 19.63 1.11
CA ALA A 299 -11.39 21.00 1.39
C ALA A 299 -12.58 21.96 1.49
N GLU A 300 -13.62 21.82 0.66
CA GLU A 300 -14.86 22.60 0.73
C GLU A 300 -15.60 22.38 2.06
N LEU A 301 -15.73 21.14 2.50
CA LEU A 301 -16.35 20.81 3.79
C LEU A 301 -15.52 21.35 4.97
N GLY A 302 -14.20 21.35 4.84
CA GLY A 302 -13.28 21.98 5.78
C GLY A 302 -13.14 23.50 5.63
N GLN A 303 -13.85 24.12 4.67
CA GLN A 303 -13.78 25.54 4.32
C GLN A 303 -12.35 26.05 4.00
N ASN A 304 -11.45 25.17 3.57
CA ASN A 304 -10.05 25.52 3.30
C ASN A 304 -9.90 26.04 1.86
N ARG A 305 -10.08 27.36 1.69
CA ARG A 305 -9.95 28.05 0.39
C ARG A 305 -8.63 27.75 -0.33
N PHE A 306 -7.51 27.74 0.40
CA PHE A 306 -6.20 27.50 -0.21
C PHE A 306 -6.16 26.14 -0.92
N LYS A 307 -6.66 25.08 -0.26
CA LYS A 307 -6.73 23.74 -0.84
C LYS A 307 -7.71 23.67 -2.01
N ILE A 308 -8.87 24.32 -1.91
CA ILE A 308 -9.86 24.36 -3.00
C ILE A 308 -9.22 24.92 -4.27
N LEU A 309 -8.61 26.10 -4.19
CA LEU A 309 -7.97 26.75 -5.35
C LEU A 309 -6.82 25.92 -5.91
N TRP A 310 -6.07 25.24 -5.05
CA TRP A 310 -4.99 24.36 -5.49
C TRP A 310 -5.54 23.15 -6.26
N TRP A 311 -6.57 22.48 -5.75
CA TRP A 311 -7.19 21.33 -6.41
C TRP A 311 -7.88 21.70 -7.72
N GLU A 312 -8.54 22.86 -7.79
CA GLU A 312 -9.11 23.38 -9.03
C GLU A 312 -8.06 23.64 -10.09
N GLY A 313 -6.91 24.23 -9.73
CA GLY A 313 -5.81 24.45 -10.66
C GLY A 313 -5.24 23.14 -11.21
N GLN A 314 -5.20 22.08 -10.40
CA GLN A 314 -4.76 20.76 -10.86
C GLN A 314 -5.83 20.05 -11.70
N LEU A 315 -7.10 20.15 -11.31
CA LEU A 315 -8.21 19.60 -12.08
C LEU A 315 -8.25 20.24 -13.47
N ALA A 316 -8.09 21.56 -13.57
CA ALA A 316 -8.01 22.25 -14.84
C ALA A 316 -6.90 21.69 -15.75
N MET A 317 -5.74 21.35 -15.20
CA MET A 317 -4.68 20.69 -15.97
C MET A 317 -5.13 19.32 -16.49
N VAL A 318 -5.78 18.50 -15.67
CA VAL A 318 -6.34 17.21 -16.10
C VAL A 318 -7.36 17.39 -17.21
N LEU A 319 -8.26 18.38 -17.07
CA LEU A 319 -9.28 18.70 -18.06
C LEU A 319 -8.69 19.15 -19.40
N LEU A 320 -7.57 19.88 -19.40
CA LEU A 320 -6.85 20.21 -20.63
C LEU A 320 -6.32 18.97 -21.34
N TYR A 321 -5.82 17.96 -20.61
CA TYR A 321 -5.44 16.68 -21.21
C TYR A 321 -6.64 15.90 -21.76
N MET A 322 -7.80 16.02 -21.12
CA MET A 322 -9.07 15.46 -21.59
C MET A 322 -9.72 16.28 -22.71
N ARG A 323 -9.13 17.41 -23.12
CA ARG A 323 -9.67 18.40 -24.08
C ARG A 323 -11.00 19.04 -23.67
N ARG A 324 -11.33 19.05 -22.38
CA ARG A 324 -12.46 19.81 -21.83
C ARG A 324 -12.04 21.26 -21.62
N HIS A 325 -11.75 21.93 -22.75
CA HIS A 325 -11.05 23.22 -22.78
C HIS A 325 -11.85 24.36 -22.13
N GLU A 326 -13.17 24.41 -22.33
CA GLU A 326 -14.04 25.45 -21.75
C GLU A 326 -14.08 25.34 -20.21
N GLU A 327 -14.33 24.15 -19.69
CA GLU A 327 -14.38 23.91 -18.24
C GLU A 327 -13.02 24.08 -17.57
N ALA A 328 -11.94 23.67 -18.25
CA ALA A 328 -10.59 23.95 -17.78
C ALA A 328 -10.33 25.45 -17.67
N LEU A 329 -10.79 26.24 -18.66
CA LEU A 329 -10.63 27.69 -18.65
C LEU A 329 -11.44 28.34 -17.52
N GLU A 330 -12.68 27.90 -17.30
CA GLU A 330 -13.52 28.39 -16.17
C GLU A 330 -12.82 28.20 -14.83
N LEU A 331 -12.23 27.03 -14.59
CA LEU A 331 -11.47 26.76 -13.36
C LEU A 331 -10.18 27.59 -13.29
N ILE A 332 -9.45 27.75 -14.39
CA ILE A 332 -8.24 28.57 -14.44
C ILE A 332 -8.57 30.03 -14.11
N ASP A 333 -9.61 30.59 -14.72
CA ASP A 333 -10.04 31.97 -14.49
C ASP A 333 -10.50 32.17 -13.05
N HIS A 334 -11.25 31.21 -12.48
CA HIS A 334 -11.63 31.24 -11.07
C HIS A 334 -10.40 31.27 -10.16
N VAL A 335 -9.45 30.35 -10.34
CA VAL A 335 -8.21 30.28 -9.54
C VAL A 335 -7.41 31.57 -9.64
N LEU A 336 -7.19 32.07 -10.85
CA LEU A 336 -6.39 33.28 -11.08
C LEU A 336 -7.06 34.55 -10.56
N SER A 337 -8.40 34.61 -10.53
CA SER A 337 -9.15 35.74 -9.96
C SER A 337 -9.06 35.81 -8.43
N MET A 338 -8.80 34.68 -7.77
CA MET A 338 -8.87 34.54 -6.32
C MET A 338 -7.50 34.50 -5.65
N VAL A 339 -6.48 33.98 -6.33
CA VAL A 339 -5.15 33.75 -5.74
C VAL A 339 -4.38 35.05 -5.49
N ASN A 340 -3.66 35.13 -4.36
CA ASN A 340 -2.66 36.18 -4.14
C ASN A 340 -1.25 35.65 -4.48
N PRO A 341 -0.59 36.11 -5.56
CA PRO A 341 0.69 35.57 -6.00
C PRO A 341 1.86 35.71 -4.99
N GLU A 342 1.79 36.66 -4.06
CA GLU A 342 2.84 36.87 -3.05
C GLU A 342 2.85 35.76 -1.99
N THR A 343 1.66 35.46 -1.48
CA THR A 343 1.46 34.50 -0.38
C THR A 343 1.18 33.10 -0.89
N GLU A 344 0.56 32.97 -2.07
CA GLU A 344 0.06 31.73 -2.68
C GLU A 344 0.74 31.49 -4.04
N THR A 345 2.03 31.82 -4.12
CA THR A 345 2.83 31.81 -5.35
C THR A 345 2.71 30.51 -6.14
N LYS A 346 2.71 29.36 -5.46
CA LYS A 346 2.57 28.04 -6.09
C LYS A 346 1.28 27.95 -6.90
N ILE A 347 0.13 28.25 -6.28
CA ILE A 347 -1.19 28.17 -6.93
C ILE A 347 -1.25 29.11 -8.13
N ALA A 348 -0.76 30.35 -7.98
CA ALA A 348 -0.72 31.33 -9.06
C ALA A 348 0.12 30.85 -10.25
N VAL A 349 1.31 30.29 -9.98
CA VAL A 349 2.18 29.71 -11.01
C VAL A 349 1.51 28.54 -11.72
N TRP A 350 0.83 27.64 -10.98
CA TRP A 350 0.12 26.51 -11.58
C TRP A 350 -1.07 26.94 -12.44
N GLY A 351 -1.89 27.90 -11.99
CA GLY A 351 -3.01 28.43 -12.79
C GLY A 351 -2.54 29.11 -14.08
N MET A 352 -1.48 29.95 -14.00
CA MET A 352 -0.94 30.62 -15.19
C MET A 352 -0.31 29.65 -16.19
N ARG A 353 0.26 28.53 -15.72
CA ARG A 353 0.72 27.45 -16.59
C ARG A 353 -0.43 26.76 -17.31
N GLY A 354 -1.53 26.49 -16.60
CA GLY A 354 -2.75 25.98 -17.20
C GLY A 354 -3.23 26.89 -18.32
N LEU A 355 -3.22 28.20 -18.09
CA LEU A 355 -3.58 29.19 -19.13
C LEU A 355 -2.63 29.16 -20.33
N ALA A 356 -1.33 29.05 -20.09
CA ALA A 356 -0.33 28.91 -21.17
C ALA A 356 -0.57 27.64 -21.98
N PHE A 357 -0.82 26.50 -21.31
CA PHE A 357 -1.09 25.23 -21.98
C PHE A 357 -2.42 25.26 -22.74
N TYR A 358 -3.48 25.86 -22.17
CA TYR A 358 -4.75 26.11 -22.85
C TYR A 358 -4.52 26.87 -24.17
N HIS A 359 -3.88 28.04 -24.13
CA HIS A 359 -3.64 28.82 -25.34
C HIS A 359 -2.80 28.08 -26.38
N TYR A 360 -1.82 27.27 -25.95
CA TYR A 360 -1.05 26.41 -26.85
C TYR A 360 -1.95 25.37 -27.54
N THR A 361 -2.80 24.68 -26.78
CA THR A 361 -3.71 23.67 -27.35
C THR A 361 -4.74 24.27 -28.32
N GLN A 362 -5.08 25.55 -28.16
CA GLN A 362 -5.93 26.32 -29.08
C GLN A 362 -5.16 26.90 -30.29
N GLY A 363 -3.85 26.64 -30.41
CA GLY A 363 -3.00 27.17 -31.48
C GLY A 363 -2.62 28.64 -31.33
N ASN A 364 -2.96 29.29 -30.22
CA ASN A 364 -2.61 30.69 -29.95
C ASN A 364 -1.24 30.80 -29.26
N ILE A 365 -0.18 30.58 -30.05
CA ILE A 365 1.21 30.54 -29.56
C ILE A 365 1.64 31.84 -28.88
N LYS A 366 1.20 33.00 -29.37
CA LYS A 366 1.54 34.31 -28.78
C LYS A 366 0.93 34.50 -27.40
N ALA A 367 -0.35 34.17 -27.23
CA ALA A 367 -1.02 34.26 -25.93
C ALA A 367 -0.43 33.25 -24.94
N SER A 368 -0.12 32.05 -25.41
CA SER A 368 0.57 31.01 -24.63
C SER A 368 1.92 31.50 -24.10
N HIS A 369 2.74 32.10 -24.96
CA HIS A 369 4.02 32.68 -24.60
C HIS A 369 3.90 33.80 -23.57
N ALA A 370 2.97 34.73 -23.77
CA ALA A 370 2.72 35.82 -22.81
C ALA A 370 2.29 35.30 -21.42
N ALA A 371 1.45 34.26 -21.37
CA ALA A 371 1.06 33.61 -20.13
C ALA A 371 2.26 32.91 -19.45
N MET A 372 3.12 32.26 -20.23
CA MET A 372 4.34 31.61 -19.71
C MET A 372 5.38 32.63 -19.19
N GLN A 373 5.52 33.78 -19.86
CA GLN A 373 6.37 34.88 -19.35
C GLN A 373 5.89 35.37 -18.00
N ARG A 374 4.59 35.67 -17.88
CA ARG A 374 3.99 36.09 -16.60
C ARG A 374 4.15 35.04 -15.51
N THR A 375 4.01 33.76 -15.86
CA THR A 375 4.26 32.63 -14.94
C THR A 375 5.65 32.73 -14.33
N MET A 376 6.68 32.90 -15.16
CA MET A 376 8.07 32.97 -14.69
C MET A 376 8.39 34.26 -13.95
N ASP A 377 7.80 35.39 -14.35
CA ASP A 377 7.96 36.64 -13.62
C ASP A 377 7.43 36.54 -12.18
N ILE A 378 6.27 35.90 -11.98
CA ILE A 378 5.71 35.62 -10.65
C ILE A 378 6.63 34.66 -9.88
N ALA A 379 7.03 33.56 -10.51
CA ALA A 379 7.87 32.55 -9.88
C ALA A 379 9.20 33.15 -9.38
N LEU A 380 9.93 33.82 -10.27
CA LEU A 380 11.24 34.41 -9.96
C LEU A 380 11.14 35.51 -8.91
N ARG A 381 10.10 36.35 -8.95
CA ARG A 381 9.87 37.43 -7.97
C ARG A 381 9.77 36.90 -6.54
N TYR A 382 9.12 35.75 -6.35
CA TYR A 382 8.83 35.20 -5.02
C TYR A 382 9.68 33.98 -4.66
N GLY A 383 10.83 33.83 -5.32
CA GLY A 383 11.88 32.86 -4.95
C GLY A 383 11.71 31.45 -5.54
N PHE A 384 10.73 31.24 -6.43
CA PHE A 384 10.62 30.02 -7.22
C PHE A 384 11.57 30.12 -8.40
N ARG A 385 12.81 29.66 -8.21
CA ARG A 385 13.82 29.68 -9.27
C ARG A 385 13.44 28.78 -10.44
N ARG A 386 12.80 27.65 -10.15
CA ARG A 386 12.36 26.66 -11.15
C ARG A 386 11.06 26.01 -10.67
N PRO A 387 9.92 26.27 -11.31
CA PRO A 387 8.69 25.56 -10.98
C PRO A 387 8.81 24.09 -11.37
N ILE A 388 8.98 23.20 -10.38
CA ILE A 388 9.08 21.73 -10.47
C ILE A 388 8.40 21.21 -11.74
N TYR A 389 9.22 20.89 -12.73
CA TYR A 389 8.84 20.54 -14.09
C TYR A 389 8.50 19.05 -14.12
N SER A 390 7.23 18.72 -14.31
CA SER A 390 6.79 17.31 -14.34
C SER A 390 6.25 16.87 -15.70
N TYR A 391 6.24 17.75 -16.72
CA TYR A 391 5.49 17.49 -17.95
C TYR A 391 6.30 17.63 -19.25
N PRO A 392 6.29 16.61 -20.13
CA PRO A 392 6.94 16.66 -21.45
C PRO A 392 6.36 17.71 -22.42
N TRP A 393 5.06 18.04 -22.32
CA TRP A 393 4.44 19.03 -23.21
C TRP A 393 5.11 20.40 -23.18
N MET A 394 5.78 20.75 -22.08
CA MET A 394 6.48 22.02 -21.99
C MET A 394 7.63 22.12 -22.99
N PHE A 395 8.35 21.03 -23.26
CA PHE A 395 9.39 21.04 -24.29
C PHE A 395 8.78 21.36 -25.65
N ASP A 396 7.57 20.86 -25.90
CA ASP A 396 6.83 21.09 -27.15
C ASP A 396 6.32 22.53 -27.24
N VAL A 397 5.90 23.11 -26.11
CA VAL A 397 5.50 24.52 -26.02
C VAL A 397 6.68 25.46 -26.24
N LEU A 398 7.80 25.22 -25.56
CA LEU A 398 9.01 26.02 -25.70
C LEU A 398 9.58 25.92 -27.12
N ALA A 399 9.61 24.71 -27.71
CA ALA A 399 10.00 24.52 -29.10
C ALA A 399 9.06 25.26 -30.07
N ALA A 400 7.75 25.29 -29.80
CA ALA A 400 6.81 26.05 -30.61
C ALA A 400 7.02 27.57 -30.50
N TYR A 401 7.44 28.09 -29.34
CA TYR A 401 7.80 29.51 -29.19
C TYR A 401 9.02 29.87 -30.03
N GLU A 402 10.05 29.02 -30.00
CA GLU A 402 11.27 29.18 -30.79
C GLU A 402 10.96 29.14 -32.30
N GLN A 403 10.16 28.16 -32.75
CA GLN A 403 9.71 28.06 -34.15
C GLN A 403 8.87 29.25 -34.60
N ALA A 404 8.11 29.87 -33.68
CA ALA A 404 7.35 31.08 -33.95
C ALA A 404 8.19 32.37 -33.92
N GLY A 405 9.51 32.27 -33.66
CA GLY A 405 10.42 33.40 -33.57
C GLY A 405 10.19 34.29 -32.35
N LEU A 406 9.60 33.76 -31.28
CA LEU A 406 9.35 34.49 -30.04
C LEU A 406 10.60 34.49 -29.14
N PRO A 407 10.83 35.55 -28.35
CA PRO A 407 12.02 35.62 -27.48
C PRO A 407 11.96 34.53 -26.39
N PRO A 408 13.11 33.98 -25.95
CA PRO A 408 13.15 33.00 -24.87
C PRO A 408 12.44 33.49 -23.60
N VAL A 409 11.77 32.58 -22.89
CA VAL A 409 11.12 32.91 -21.63
C VAL A 409 12.19 33.01 -20.54
N ARG A 410 12.20 34.11 -19.79
CA ARG A 410 13.20 34.34 -18.73
C ARG A 410 13.18 33.21 -17.69
N GLY A 411 14.33 32.56 -17.48
CA GLY A 411 14.46 31.44 -16.54
C GLY A 411 13.91 30.11 -17.08
N LEU A 412 13.56 30.04 -18.36
CA LEU A 412 13.02 28.88 -19.07
C LEU A 412 13.62 28.80 -20.48
N ASP A 413 14.89 28.42 -20.55
CA ASP A 413 15.61 28.21 -21.81
C ASP A 413 15.49 26.76 -22.29
N LEU A 414 15.11 26.54 -23.55
CA LEU A 414 14.84 25.20 -24.06
C LEU A 414 16.09 24.30 -24.06
N ASP A 415 17.26 24.84 -24.41
CA ASP A 415 18.51 24.05 -24.45
C ASP A 415 18.93 23.63 -23.04
N GLU A 416 18.85 24.56 -22.08
CA GLU A 416 19.11 24.25 -20.68
C GLU A 416 18.13 23.22 -20.11
N GLU A 417 16.85 23.28 -20.49
CA GLU A 417 15.84 22.32 -20.05
C GLU A 417 16.03 20.93 -20.70
N ILE A 418 16.35 20.86 -22.00
CA ILE A 418 16.63 19.60 -22.70
C ILE A 418 17.87 18.93 -22.09
N GLN A 419 18.97 19.66 -21.93
CA GLN A 419 20.22 19.10 -21.41
C GLN A 419 20.00 18.55 -20.00
N ARG A 420 19.31 19.31 -19.14
CA ARG A 420 19.01 18.88 -17.78
C ARG A 420 18.12 17.65 -17.72
N ALA A 421 17.11 17.57 -18.57
CA ALA A 421 16.21 16.42 -18.61
C ALA A 421 16.92 15.16 -19.13
N ILE A 422 17.84 15.30 -20.09
CA ILE A 422 18.70 14.20 -20.56
C ILE A 422 19.61 13.69 -19.45
N GLU A 423 20.19 14.60 -18.66
CA GLU A 423 21.03 14.28 -17.51
C GLU A 423 20.23 13.79 -16.30
N SER A 424 18.91 14.00 -16.28
CA SER A 424 18.06 13.61 -15.16
C SER A 424 17.78 12.10 -15.11
N TYR A 425 17.42 11.63 -13.90
CA TYR A 425 16.94 10.28 -13.62
C TYR A 425 15.44 10.10 -13.92
N ASN A 426 14.74 11.16 -14.32
CA ASN A 426 13.33 11.08 -14.66
C ASN A 426 13.18 10.59 -16.11
N GLU A 427 12.81 9.32 -16.27
CA GLU A 427 12.74 8.68 -17.58
C GLU A 427 11.70 9.34 -18.50
N HIS A 428 10.63 9.87 -17.92
CA HIS A 428 9.53 10.53 -18.62
C HIS A 428 9.97 11.87 -19.22
N LEU A 429 10.66 12.71 -18.44
CA LEU A 429 11.22 13.96 -18.92
C LEU A 429 12.34 13.73 -19.93
N ARG A 430 13.20 12.73 -19.71
CA ARG A 430 14.26 12.35 -20.67
C ARG A 430 13.68 11.96 -22.02
N ALA A 431 12.63 11.14 -22.05
CA ALA A 431 11.94 10.77 -23.29
C ALA A 431 11.35 12.00 -24.01
N GLY A 432 10.76 12.95 -23.26
CA GLY A 432 10.28 14.22 -23.80
C GLY A 432 11.38 15.10 -24.38
N ALA A 433 12.51 15.21 -23.67
CA ALA A 433 13.67 15.99 -24.09
C ALA A 433 14.32 15.42 -25.37
N LEU A 434 14.43 14.09 -25.47
CA LEU A 434 14.90 13.42 -26.70
C LEU A 434 13.99 13.75 -27.89
N ARG A 435 12.67 13.77 -27.70
CA ARG A 435 11.71 14.15 -28.75
C ARG A 435 11.87 15.61 -29.19
N ALA A 436 12.04 16.51 -28.24
CA ALA A 436 12.25 17.93 -28.52
C ALA A 436 13.57 18.15 -29.26
N LYS A 437 14.66 17.52 -28.80
CA LYS A 437 15.97 17.52 -29.46
C LYS A 437 15.89 17.00 -30.89
N ALA A 438 15.16 15.90 -31.14
CA ALA A 438 14.95 15.38 -32.48
C ALA A 438 14.22 16.37 -33.40
N THR A 439 13.20 17.04 -32.85
CA THR A 439 12.39 18.02 -33.60
C THR A 439 13.24 19.21 -34.01
N ARG A 440 14.09 19.70 -33.10
CA ARG A 440 15.00 20.82 -33.37
C ARG A 440 16.11 20.43 -34.35
N LEU A 441 16.73 19.26 -34.16
CA LEU A 441 17.76 18.75 -35.07
C LEU A 441 17.25 18.67 -36.51
N PHE A 442 16.03 18.15 -36.70
CA PHE A 442 15.43 18.09 -38.03
C PHE A 442 15.14 19.48 -38.61
N ALA A 443 14.65 20.42 -37.79
CA ALA A 443 14.38 21.79 -38.22
C ALA A 443 15.65 22.56 -38.63
N GLU A 444 16.77 22.32 -37.95
CA GLU A 444 18.05 23.00 -38.22
C GLU A 444 18.84 22.38 -39.37
N SER A 445 18.93 21.04 -39.41
CA SER A 445 19.85 20.32 -40.29
C SER A 445 19.18 19.56 -41.44
N GLY A 446 17.88 19.28 -41.32
CA GLY A 446 17.16 18.38 -42.22
C GLY A 446 17.58 16.90 -42.10
N ASP A 447 18.43 16.54 -41.15
CA ASP A 447 18.93 15.17 -40.96
C ASP A 447 17.82 14.25 -40.43
N LYS A 448 17.18 13.54 -41.36
CA LYS A 448 16.10 12.58 -41.06
C LYS A 448 16.60 11.36 -40.29
N GLU A 449 17.84 10.92 -40.48
CA GLU A 449 18.34 9.71 -39.85
C GLU A 449 18.64 9.95 -38.36
N ALA A 450 19.37 11.03 -38.07
CA ALA A 450 19.69 11.40 -36.70
C ALA A 450 18.43 11.80 -35.90
N ALA A 451 17.51 12.56 -36.50
CA ALA A 451 16.22 12.87 -35.88
C ALA A 451 15.36 11.61 -35.67
N GLY A 452 15.33 10.70 -36.64
CA GLY A 452 14.61 9.44 -36.54
C GLY A 452 15.11 8.54 -35.41
N SER A 453 16.43 8.47 -35.23
CA SER A 453 17.06 7.72 -34.13
C SER A 453 16.63 8.24 -32.75
N LEU A 454 16.68 9.57 -32.55
CA LEU A 454 16.25 10.21 -31.30
C LEU A 454 14.75 10.02 -31.02
N LEU A 455 13.89 10.11 -32.06
CA LEU A 455 12.46 9.84 -31.92
C LEU A 455 12.18 8.37 -31.57
N ALA A 456 12.92 7.43 -32.15
CA ALA A 456 12.79 6.01 -31.82
C ALA A 456 13.20 5.72 -30.37
N GLU A 457 14.24 6.40 -29.87
CA GLU A 457 14.64 6.32 -28.45
C GLU A 457 13.58 6.92 -27.52
N SER A 458 13.06 8.10 -27.86
CA SER A 458 11.95 8.73 -27.14
C SER A 458 10.73 7.81 -27.09
N LEU A 459 10.34 7.20 -28.22
CA LEU A 459 9.22 6.27 -28.30
C LEU A 459 9.42 5.05 -27.41
N ARG A 460 10.62 4.45 -27.40
CA ARG A 460 10.96 3.35 -26.49
C ARG A 460 10.79 3.77 -25.03
N GLY A 461 11.26 4.95 -24.66
CA GLY A 461 11.11 5.50 -23.30
C GLY A 461 9.64 5.64 -22.89
N PHE A 462 8.82 6.33 -23.68
CA PHE A 462 7.39 6.49 -23.38
C PHE A 462 6.61 5.16 -23.38
N THR A 463 7.02 4.21 -24.24
CA THR A 463 6.44 2.85 -24.27
C THR A 463 6.75 2.07 -22.99
N ALA A 464 7.99 2.15 -22.50
CA ALA A 464 8.40 1.51 -21.25
C ALA A 464 7.62 2.06 -20.05
N ILE A 465 7.44 3.38 -19.98
CA ILE A 465 6.66 4.07 -18.96
C ILE A 465 5.16 3.74 -19.08
N GLY A 466 4.70 3.49 -20.31
CA GLY A 466 3.29 3.24 -20.62
C GLY A 466 2.45 4.52 -20.66
N ASN A 467 3.00 5.62 -21.21
CA ASN A 467 2.27 6.86 -21.39
C ASN A 467 1.62 6.94 -22.79
N PRO A 468 0.32 6.63 -22.94
CA PRO A 468 -0.33 6.52 -24.25
C PRO A 468 -0.34 7.84 -25.03
N THR A 469 -0.58 8.95 -24.32
CA THR A 469 -0.61 10.29 -24.89
C THR A 469 0.73 10.64 -25.54
N GLU A 470 1.82 10.43 -24.82
CA GLU A 470 3.15 10.78 -25.30
C GLU A 470 3.66 9.81 -26.37
N ILE A 471 3.25 8.54 -26.32
CA ILE A 471 3.48 7.55 -27.39
C ILE A 471 2.84 8.04 -28.70
N ALA A 472 1.55 8.40 -28.67
CA ALA A 472 0.82 8.85 -29.85
C ALA A 472 1.40 10.16 -30.42
N VAL A 473 1.79 11.11 -29.57
CA VAL A 473 2.48 12.35 -30.00
C VAL A 473 3.78 12.01 -30.73
N THR A 474 4.57 11.09 -30.19
CA THR A 474 5.89 10.70 -30.74
C THR A 474 5.74 9.93 -32.06
N GLN A 475 4.80 8.99 -32.14
CA GLN A 475 4.51 8.22 -33.36
C GLN A 475 4.10 9.14 -34.53
N ARG A 476 3.26 10.15 -34.29
CA ARG A 476 2.91 11.13 -35.34
C ARG A 476 4.11 11.94 -35.82
N ARG A 477 5.09 12.25 -34.96
CA ARG A 477 6.34 12.91 -35.40
C ARG A 477 7.18 11.99 -36.27
N ILE A 478 7.29 10.71 -35.92
CA ILE A 478 7.98 9.70 -36.74
C ILE A 478 7.30 9.58 -38.11
N ALA A 479 5.96 9.50 -38.14
CA ALA A 479 5.21 9.42 -39.39
C ALA A 479 5.44 10.64 -40.30
N ARG A 480 5.41 11.85 -39.72
CA ARG A 480 5.72 13.10 -40.44
C ARG A 480 7.16 13.15 -40.97
N LEU A 481 8.13 12.63 -40.21
CA LEU A 481 9.54 12.62 -40.63
C LEU A 481 9.76 11.76 -41.90
N HIS A 482 9.04 10.65 -42.00
CA HIS A 482 9.15 9.68 -43.10
C HIS A 482 8.14 9.90 -44.23
N ASP A 483 7.40 11.02 -44.23
CA ASP A 483 6.36 11.33 -45.24
C ASP A 483 5.35 10.18 -45.44
N LEU A 484 5.12 9.39 -44.38
CA LEU A 484 4.17 8.29 -44.42
C LEU A 484 2.75 8.87 -44.46
N PRO A 485 1.84 8.35 -45.32
CA PRO A 485 0.45 8.78 -45.28
C PRO A 485 -0.07 8.54 -43.87
N ALA A 486 -0.79 9.52 -43.29
CA ALA A 486 -1.31 9.43 -41.92
C ALA A 486 -2.01 8.08 -41.66
N ARG A 487 -2.72 7.55 -42.67
CA ARG A 487 -3.33 6.22 -42.72
C ARG A 487 -2.43 4.99 -42.50
N ALA A 488 -1.12 5.08 -42.74
CA ALA A 488 -0.15 4.00 -42.47
C ALA A 488 0.36 4.03 -41.02
N ALA A 489 0.32 5.19 -40.35
CA ALA A 489 0.49 5.30 -38.91
C ALA A 489 -0.82 4.96 -38.15
N GLU A 490 -1.98 5.21 -38.77
CA GLU A 490 -3.34 4.96 -38.23
C GLU A 490 -3.78 3.47 -38.26
N LYS A 491 -2.97 2.51 -38.72
CA LYS A 491 -3.33 1.08 -38.62
C LYS A 491 -3.33 0.55 -37.17
N GLY A 492 -2.91 1.37 -36.21
CA GLY A 492 -3.46 1.38 -34.86
C GLY A 492 -4.00 2.78 -34.58
N LEU A 493 -5.33 2.89 -34.49
CA LEU A 493 -6.11 4.00 -33.93
C LEU A 493 -6.18 5.33 -34.72
N ALA A 494 -7.36 5.58 -35.30
CA ALA A 494 -8.04 6.88 -35.38
C ALA A 494 -9.51 6.66 -35.80
N PRO A 495 -10.44 7.57 -35.46
CA PRO A 495 -11.46 7.97 -36.41
C PRO A 495 -11.32 9.45 -36.81
N GLU A 496 -11.87 9.74 -37.98
CA GLU A 496 -11.52 10.85 -38.86
C GLU A 496 -11.93 12.25 -38.38
N SER A 497 -11.16 13.25 -38.84
CA SER A 497 -11.39 14.71 -38.90
C SER A 497 -10.88 15.57 -37.73
N GLY A 498 -9.80 16.33 -38.01
CA GLY A 498 -9.50 17.61 -37.36
C GLY A 498 -8.84 17.60 -35.97
N ALA A 499 -8.44 16.45 -35.43
CA ALA A 499 -7.99 16.33 -34.04
C ALA A 499 -6.51 16.74 -33.79
N SER A 500 -6.30 17.45 -32.69
CA SER A 500 -5.02 17.67 -31.99
C SER A 500 -4.29 16.34 -31.68
N PRO A 501 -2.98 16.34 -31.39
CA PRO A 501 -2.26 15.12 -31.04
C PRO A 501 -2.61 14.47 -29.67
N TYR A 502 -3.54 15.00 -28.90
CA TYR A 502 -3.88 14.47 -27.58
C TYR A 502 -5.18 13.65 -27.61
N GLU A 503 -5.32 12.69 -28.53
CA GLU A 503 -6.52 11.83 -28.53
C GLU A 503 -6.41 10.84 -27.38
N PRO A 504 -7.39 10.76 -26.47
CA PRO A 504 -7.52 9.59 -25.62
C PRO A 504 -7.93 8.44 -26.54
N GLU A 505 -6.96 7.63 -26.97
CA GLU A 505 -7.30 6.29 -27.42
C GLU A 505 -8.09 5.66 -26.27
N SER A 506 -9.37 5.35 -26.53
CA SER A 506 -10.17 4.49 -25.65
C SER A 506 -9.24 3.38 -25.20
N THR A 507 -9.09 3.18 -23.89
CA THR A 507 -8.22 2.16 -23.31
C THR A 507 -8.24 0.93 -24.21
N ALA A 508 -7.24 0.78 -25.07
CA ALA A 508 -7.02 -0.44 -25.83
C ALA A 508 -6.49 -1.40 -24.77
N ARG A 509 -7.45 -1.88 -23.97
CA ARG A 509 -7.29 -2.88 -22.94
C ARG A 509 -6.65 -4.07 -23.64
N ILE A 510 -5.69 -4.68 -22.95
CA ILE A 510 -5.20 -6.03 -23.25
C ILE A 510 -6.43 -6.86 -23.63
N GLY A 511 -6.50 -7.36 -24.87
CA GLY A 511 -7.75 -7.77 -25.50
C GLY A 511 -8.73 -8.52 -24.58
N GLY A 512 -9.93 -7.98 -24.38
CA GLY A 512 -10.98 -8.51 -23.52
C GLY A 512 -12.16 -7.55 -23.37
N THR A 513 -13.34 -8.05 -22.96
CA THR A 513 -14.54 -7.23 -22.63
C THR A 513 -14.39 -6.56 -21.26
N LEU A 514 -15.07 -5.42 -20.99
CA LEU A 514 -15.07 -4.75 -19.67
C LEU A 514 -15.30 -5.72 -18.48
N LEU A 515 -16.20 -6.69 -18.66
CA LEU A 515 -16.51 -7.73 -17.67
C LEU A 515 -15.31 -8.62 -17.34
N GLU A 516 -14.50 -8.96 -18.33
CA GLU A 516 -13.32 -9.80 -18.15
C GLU A 516 -12.23 -9.06 -17.39
N ASN A 517 -12.07 -7.77 -17.65
CA ASN A 517 -11.16 -6.93 -16.87
C ASN A 517 -11.56 -6.86 -15.40
N CYS A 518 -12.84 -6.61 -15.10
CA CYS A 518 -13.33 -6.65 -13.72
C CYS A 518 -13.02 -8.01 -13.08
N ARG A 519 -13.22 -9.12 -13.81
CA ARG A 519 -12.94 -10.47 -13.30
C ARG A 519 -11.47 -10.68 -12.97
N ILE A 520 -10.56 -10.25 -13.85
CA ILE A 520 -9.10 -10.33 -13.65
C ILE A 520 -8.66 -9.43 -12.49
N ALA A 521 -9.18 -8.21 -12.41
CA ALA A 521 -8.87 -7.29 -11.32
C ALA A 521 -9.36 -7.84 -9.97
N LEU A 522 -10.59 -8.37 -9.91
CA LEU A 522 -11.13 -9.01 -8.71
C LEU A 522 -10.33 -10.25 -8.30
N GLU A 523 -9.68 -10.95 -9.24
CA GLU A 523 -8.78 -12.07 -8.93
C GLU A 523 -7.57 -11.65 -8.09
N SER A 524 -7.07 -10.42 -8.28
CA SER A 524 -5.92 -9.90 -7.52
C SER A 524 -6.20 -9.69 -6.04
N ILE A 525 -7.47 -9.48 -5.66
CA ILE A 525 -7.88 -9.19 -4.27
C ILE A 525 -8.48 -10.40 -3.55
N ARG A 526 -8.56 -11.56 -4.22
CA ARG A 526 -9.18 -12.79 -3.67
C ARG A 526 -8.55 -13.30 -2.38
N ASN A 527 -7.30 -12.93 -2.12
CA ASN A 527 -6.58 -13.34 -0.92
C ASN A 527 -6.88 -12.46 0.30
N LEU A 528 -7.57 -11.32 0.13
CA LEU A 528 -7.99 -10.49 1.25
C LEU A 528 -9.08 -11.21 2.05
N THR A 529 -8.80 -11.45 3.32
CA THR A 529 -9.73 -12.15 4.23
C THR A 529 -10.48 -11.19 5.15
N ASP A 530 -9.98 -9.98 5.34
CA ASP A 530 -10.70 -8.93 6.05
C ASP A 530 -11.85 -8.41 5.19
N PHE A 531 -13.07 -8.53 5.71
CA PHE A 531 -14.28 -8.13 4.99
C PHE A 531 -14.22 -6.67 4.56
N SER A 532 -13.78 -5.78 5.46
CA SER A 532 -13.72 -4.34 5.21
C SER A 532 -12.69 -3.99 4.13
N GLN A 533 -11.50 -4.59 4.18
CA GLN A 533 -10.47 -4.41 3.15
C GLN A 533 -10.95 -4.94 1.80
N TYR A 534 -11.60 -6.11 1.77
CA TYR A 534 -12.11 -6.69 0.53
C TYR A 534 -13.14 -5.81 -0.15
N ILE A 535 -14.16 -5.35 0.59
CA ILE A 535 -15.22 -4.52 -0.01
C ILE A 535 -14.69 -3.15 -0.45
N ASN A 536 -13.68 -2.60 0.24
CA ASN A 536 -13.00 -1.37 -0.20
C ASN A 536 -12.27 -1.59 -1.53
N GLN A 537 -11.49 -2.66 -1.63
CA GLN A 537 -10.74 -2.99 -2.85
C GLN A 537 -11.67 -3.38 -4.01
N MET A 538 -12.75 -4.10 -3.74
CA MET A 538 -13.78 -4.42 -4.73
C MET A 538 -14.46 -3.15 -5.26
N THR A 539 -14.78 -2.20 -4.38
CA THR A 539 -15.39 -0.90 -4.76
C THR A 539 -14.41 -0.07 -5.58
N HIS A 540 -13.13 -0.07 -5.23
CA HIS A 540 -12.05 0.56 -6.00
C HIS A 540 -11.93 -0.04 -7.40
N ILE A 541 -11.90 -1.38 -7.51
CA ILE A 541 -11.87 -2.08 -8.80
C ILE A 541 -13.08 -1.74 -9.65
N ALA A 542 -14.28 -1.70 -9.07
CA ALA A 542 -15.48 -1.28 -9.79
C ALA A 542 -15.33 0.12 -10.36
N GLY A 543 -14.81 1.07 -9.57
CA GLY A 543 -14.52 2.43 -10.03
C GLY A 543 -13.53 2.46 -11.18
N CYS A 544 -12.38 1.81 -11.02
CA CYS A 544 -11.32 1.80 -12.03
C CYS A 544 -11.72 1.09 -13.34
N GLU A 545 -12.26 -0.12 -13.25
CA GLU A 545 -12.53 -0.94 -14.45
C GLU A 545 -13.78 -0.49 -15.21
N LEU A 546 -14.71 0.17 -14.54
CA LEU A 546 -15.91 0.75 -15.17
C LEU A 546 -15.74 2.23 -15.52
N GLY A 547 -14.56 2.80 -15.27
CA GLY A 547 -14.24 4.19 -15.61
C GLY A 547 -15.06 5.22 -14.84
N ALA A 548 -15.47 4.89 -13.61
CA ALA A 548 -16.17 5.81 -12.73
C ALA A 548 -15.18 6.69 -11.98
N GLU A 549 -15.52 7.97 -11.81
CA GLU A 549 -14.73 8.90 -11.00
C GLU A 549 -14.90 8.63 -9.52
N ARG A 550 -16.11 8.22 -9.14
CA ARG A 550 -16.52 7.97 -7.76
C ARG A 550 -17.26 6.65 -7.68
N ALA A 551 -17.00 5.90 -6.61
CA ALA A 551 -17.70 4.64 -6.35
C ALA A 551 -18.03 4.50 -4.87
N ALA A 552 -19.17 3.90 -4.56
CA ALA A 552 -19.56 3.55 -3.19
C ALA A 552 -20.29 2.21 -3.16
N LEU A 553 -20.02 1.43 -2.11
CA LEU A 553 -20.82 0.27 -1.77
C LEU A 553 -21.66 0.59 -0.53
N LEU A 554 -22.97 0.57 -0.71
CA LEU A 554 -23.96 0.97 0.29
C LEU A 554 -24.75 -0.27 0.74
N GLU A 555 -24.84 -0.49 2.04
CA GLU A 555 -25.72 -1.51 2.63
C GLU A 555 -27.11 -0.91 2.90
N VAL A 556 -28.16 -1.66 2.56
CA VAL A 556 -29.56 -1.27 2.77
C VAL A 556 -30.06 -1.89 4.08
N SER A 557 -30.37 -1.05 5.06
CA SER A 557 -30.98 -1.48 6.33
C SER A 557 -32.46 -1.82 6.19
N SER A 558 -33.04 -2.49 7.19
CA SER A 558 -34.45 -2.92 7.24
C SER A 558 -35.50 -1.80 7.12
N GLY A 559 -35.09 -0.52 7.20
CA GLY A 559 -35.93 0.65 6.97
C GLY A 559 -35.67 1.39 5.63
N GLY A 560 -34.85 0.83 4.74
CA GLY A 560 -34.45 1.48 3.48
C GLY A 560 -33.38 2.57 3.64
N LEU A 561 -32.83 2.75 4.85
CA LEU A 561 -31.70 3.65 5.09
C LEU A 561 -30.42 3.02 4.56
N LEU A 562 -29.67 3.81 3.78
CA LEU A 562 -28.40 3.41 3.17
C LEU A 562 -27.22 3.75 4.09
N THR A 563 -26.37 2.76 4.34
CA THR A 563 -25.14 2.92 5.12
C THR A 563 -23.95 2.65 4.21
N CYS A 564 -23.05 3.63 4.04
CA CYS A 564 -21.85 3.42 3.24
C CYS A 564 -20.88 2.48 3.98
N ARG A 565 -20.47 1.40 3.31
CA ARG A 565 -19.54 0.40 3.86
C ARG A 565 -18.17 0.43 3.20
N ALA A 566 -18.10 0.89 1.95
CA ALA A 566 -16.86 1.14 1.24
C ALA A 566 -17.04 2.29 0.25
N ALA A 567 -15.95 3.02 -0.03
CA ALA A 567 -15.97 4.10 -0.98
C ALA A 567 -14.61 4.26 -1.68
N CYS A 568 -14.64 4.72 -2.92
CA CYS A 568 -13.48 5.12 -3.70
C CYS A 568 -13.70 6.56 -4.17
N ASN A 569 -12.71 7.43 -3.94
CA ASN A 569 -12.77 8.86 -4.26
C ASN A 569 -13.97 9.56 -3.60
N ILE A 570 -14.25 9.20 -2.35
CA ILE A 570 -15.20 9.89 -1.47
C ILE A 570 -14.50 10.10 -0.14
N SER A 571 -14.42 11.35 0.31
CA SER A 571 -13.69 11.68 1.53
C SER A 571 -14.40 11.16 2.80
N ALA A 572 -13.63 10.91 3.86
CA ALA A 572 -14.19 10.57 5.18
C ALA A 572 -15.14 11.66 5.70
N VAL A 573 -14.90 12.92 5.35
CA VAL A 573 -15.74 14.07 5.72
C VAL A 573 -17.09 14.01 4.99
N GLU A 574 -17.11 13.66 3.70
CA GLU A 574 -18.35 13.45 2.94
C GLU A 574 -19.17 12.27 3.49
N LEU A 575 -18.50 11.17 3.84
CA LEU A 575 -19.12 9.99 4.47
C LEU A 575 -19.79 10.37 5.81
N ASN A 576 -19.08 11.11 6.67
CA ASN A 576 -19.58 11.53 7.98
C ASN A 576 -20.70 12.57 7.91
N THR A 577 -20.76 13.37 6.84
CA THR A 577 -21.81 14.37 6.64
C THR A 577 -23.04 13.84 5.89
N GLY A 578 -22.99 12.59 5.40
CA GLY A 578 -24.11 11.96 4.66
C GLY A 578 -24.40 12.58 3.30
N LYS A 579 -23.47 13.37 2.75
CA LYS A 579 -23.66 14.19 1.53
C LYS A 579 -23.40 13.45 0.20
N ILE A 580 -23.21 12.12 0.24
CA ILE A 580 -23.00 11.29 -0.96
C ILE A 580 -24.25 11.23 -1.87
N SER A 581 -25.41 11.73 -1.41
CA SER A 581 -26.71 11.40 -2.00
C SER A 581 -27.04 12.12 -3.33
N SER A 582 -26.78 11.46 -4.45
CA SER A 582 -27.72 11.44 -5.58
C SER A 582 -28.94 10.63 -5.14
N LYS A 583 -29.92 11.30 -4.51
CA LYS A 583 -31.09 10.60 -3.92
C LYS A 583 -31.89 9.81 -4.95
N VAL A 584 -31.90 10.23 -6.22
CA VAL A 584 -32.79 9.67 -7.24
C VAL A 584 -32.35 8.26 -7.67
N SER A 585 -31.07 8.06 -8.00
CA SER A 585 -30.52 6.77 -8.43
C SER A 585 -30.56 5.72 -7.31
N GLN A 586 -30.28 6.14 -6.09
CA GLN A 586 -30.25 5.30 -4.88
C GLN A 586 -31.65 4.85 -4.45
N ILE A 587 -32.61 5.77 -4.39
CA ILE A 587 -34.00 5.46 -4.02
C ILE A 587 -34.62 4.48 -5.03
N TYR A 588 -34.40 4.70 -6.32
CA TYR A 588 -34.99 3.85 -7.35
C TYR A 588 -34.42 2.43 -7.36
N ALA A 589 -33.10 2.28 -7.23
CA ALA A 589 -32.45 0.97 -7.18
C ALA A 589 -32.90 0.15 -5.95
N VAL A 590 -33.03 0.79 -4.78
CA VAL A 590 -33.55 0.13 -3.57
C VAL A 590 -35.02 -0.28 -3.74
N GLN A 591 -35.85 0.57 -4.36
CA GLN A 591 -37.27 0.31 -4.50
C GLN A 591 -37.59 -0.74 -5.58
N GLN A 592 -36.88 -0.73 -6.71
CA GLN A 592 -37.20 -1.59 -7.86
C GLN A 592 -36.31 -2.83 -7.97
N ASN A 593 -35.22 -2.92 -7.21
CA ASN A 593 -34.22 -3.99 -7.27
C ASN A 593 -33.74 -4.26 -8.71
N LYS A 594 -33.54 -3.20 -9.50
CA LYS A 594 -33.07 -3.26 -10.89
C LYS A 594 -31.86 -2.35 -11.10
N PRO A 595 -30.89 -2.76 -11.95
CA PRO A 595 -29.85 -1.86 -12.43
C PRO A 595 -30.45 -0.62 -13.08
N LEU A 596 -29.81 0.53 -12.85
CA LEU A 596 -30.25 1.80 -13.40
C LEU A 596 -29.04 2.64 -13.82
N LEU A 597 -28.98 2.97 -15.10
CA LEU A 597 -28.11 4.00 -15.65
C LEU A 597 -28.95 5.28 -15.86
N LEU A 598 -28.62 6.35 -15.15
CA LEU A 598 -29.16 7.69 -15.40
C LEU A 598 -28.10 8.51 -16.12
N ASP A 599 -28.43 8.98 -17.30
CA ASP A 599 -27.59 9.89 -18.09
C ASP A 599 -28.25 11.27 -18.07
N GLU A 600 -27.72 12.15 -17.21
CA GLU A 600 -28.04 13.56 -17.19
C GLU A 600 -27.02 14.32 -18.04
N GLU A 601 -27.35 15.53 -18.52
CA GLU A 601 -26.50 16.26 -19.48
C GLU A 601 -25.03 16.36 -19.05
N ARG A 602 -24.76 16.51 -17.74
CA ARG A 602 -23.42 16.64 -17.15
C ARG A 602 -23.00 15.51 -16.21
N HIS A 603 -23.89 14.58 -15.86
CA HIS A 603 -23.59 13.53 -14.89
C HIS A 603 -24.16 12.19 -15.32
N VAL A 604 -23.37 11.14 -15.11
CA VAL A 604 -23.81 9.77 -15.37
C VAL A 604 -23.73 8.99 -14.08
N PHE A 605 -24.85 8.37 -13.72
CA PHE A 605 -24.97 7.55 -12.52
C PHE A 605 -25.30 6.12 -12.93
N LEU A 606 -24.52 5.16 -12.45
CA LEU A 606 -24.86 3.75 -12.54
C LEU A 606 -25.09 3.19 -11.14
N SER A 607 -26.26 2.61 -10.94
CA SER A 607 -26.65 1.95 -9.70
C SER A 607 -26.91 0.48 -9.97
N LEU A 608 -26.15 -0.40 -9.32
CA LEU A 608 -26.27 -1.85 -9.42
C LEU A 608 -26.77 -2.39 -8.07
N PRO A 609 -28.01 -2.90 -8.00
CA PRO A 609 -28.50 -3.59 -6.80
C PRO A 609 -27.79 -4.94 -6.68
N LEU A 610 -27.29 -5.27 -5.49
CA LEU A 610 -26.66 -6.56 -5.20
C LEU A 610 -27.34 -7.18 -3.98
N GLU A 611 -27.61 -8.49 -4.01
CA GLU A 611 -28.35 -9.16 -2.96
C GLU A 611 -27.61 -10.40 -2.43
N THR A 612 -27.33 -10.39 -1.14
CA THR A 612 -26.73 -11.53 -0.43
C THR A 612 -27.71 -12.13 0.56
N ALA A 613 -27.35 -13.28 1.15
CA ALA A 613 -28.16 -13.89 2.20
C ALA A 613 -28.20 -13.06 3.49
N LYS A 614 -27.25 -12.14 3.69
CA LYS A 614 -27.12 -11.33 4.91
C LYS A 614 -27.72 -9.94 4.77
N ALA A 615 -27.57 -9.31 3.60
CA ALA A 615 -27.99 -7.94 3.39
C ALA A 615 -28.29 -7.63 1.91
N ARG A 616 -29.04 -6.55 1.69
CA ARG A 616 -29.18 -5.91 0.38
C ARG A 616 -28.15 -4.80 0.27
N TRP A 617 -27.61 -4.64 -0.92
CA TRP A 617 -26.53 -3.71 -1.22
C TRP A 617 -26.83 -2.91 -2.49
N VAL A 618 -26.18 -1.77 -2.62
CA VAL A 618 -26.16 -0.97 -3.84
C VAL A 618 -24.70 -0.59 -4.13
N LEU A 619 -24.18 -1.06 -5.27
CA LEU A 619 -22.93 -0.55 -5.83
C LEU A 619 -23.29 0.65 -6.70
N TRP A 620 -22.79 1.81 -6.30
CA TRP A 620 -23.08 3.10 -6.90
C TRP A 620 -21.82 3.67 -7.54
N LEU A 621 -21.95 4.16 -8.76
CA LEU A 621 -20.88 4.71 -9.60
C LEU A 621 -21.34 6.04 -10.18
N GLU A 622 -20.46 7.04 -10.16
CA GLU A 622 -20.72 8.38 -10.69
C GLU A 622 -19.51 8.88 -11.48
N SER A 623 -19.80 9.52 -12.61
CA SER A 623 -18.85 10.37 -13.33
C SER A 623 -19.51 11.67 -13.77
N GLU A 624 -18.74 12.75 -13.74
CA GLU A 624 -19.07 14.07 -14.29
C GLU A 624 -18.19 14.40 -15.50
N TYR A 625 -16.95 13.89 -15.54
CA TYR A 625 -15.97 14.16 -16.60
C TYR A 625 -15.57 12.97 -17.48
N ALA A 626 -15.43 11.78 -16.92
CA ALA A 626 -15.13 10.55 -17.64
C ALA A 626 -16.42 9.77 -17.95
N LEU A 627 -17.31 10.37 -18.74
CA LEU A 627 -18.68 9.89 -18.94
C LEU A 627 -18.77 8.69 -19.88
N GLU A 628 -17.87 8.59 -20.87
CA GLU A 628 -18.01 7.68 -22.02
C GLU A 628 -18.07 6.20 -21.64
N THR A 629 -17.25 5.78 -20.66
CA THR A 629 -17.20 4.36 -20.27
C THR A 629 -18.50 3.96 -19.57
N LEU A 630 -18.99 4.75 -18.61
CA LEU A 630 -20.25 4.48 -17.91
C LEU A 630 -21.46 4.60 -18.85
N ARG A 631 -21.50 5.61 -19.73
CA ARG A 631 -22.57 5.78 -20.74
C ARG A 631 -22.66 4.59 -21.69
N GLY A 632 -21.51 4.00 -22.03
CA GLY A 632 -21.42 2.87 -22.95
C GLY A 632 -21.88 1.52 -22.36
N ILE A 633 -22.18 1.43 -21.07
CA ILE A 633 -22.55 0.15 -20.43
C ILE A 633 -23.99 -0.24 -20.81
N SER A 634 -24.11 -1.27 -21.66
CA SER A 634 -25.40 -1.80 -22.09
C SER A 634 -26.19 -2.42 -20.93
N ASN A 635 -27.52 -2.50 -21.06
CA ASN A 635 -28.37 -3.17 -20.05
C ASN A 635 -27.96 -4.63 -19.79
N ALA A 636 -27.43 -5.33 -20.80
CA ALA A 636 -26.94 -6.70 -20.66
C ALA A 636 -25.66 -6.74 -19.81
N ASP A 637 -24.75 -5.78 -20.02
CA ASP A 637 -23.53 -5.66 -19.23
C ASP A 637 -23.81 -5.22 -17.80
N GLN A 638 -24.78 -4.32 -17.57
CA GLN A 638 -25.23 -3.93 -16.23
C GLN A 638 -25.67 -5.16 -15.42
N ALA A 639 -26.47 -6.06 -16.01
CA ALA A 639 -26.88 -7.30 -15.37
C ALA A 639 -25.69 -8.25 -15.09
N ALA A 640 -24.74 -8.34 -16.03
CA ALA A 640 -23.54 -9.14 -15.85
C ALA A 640 -22.64 -8.61 -14.72
N PHE A 641 -22.48 -7.29 -14.60
CA PHE A 641 -21.76 -6.66 -13.51
C PHE A 641 -22.46 -6.87 -12.16
N THR A 642 -23.79 -6.70 -12.11
CA THR A 642 -24.58 -7.02 -10.91
C THR A 642 -24.28 -8.45 -10.43
N LEU A 643 -24.35 -9.44 -11.32
CA LEU A 643 -24.07 -10.83 -10.96
C LEU A 643 -22.62 -11.05 -10.50
N LEU A 644 -21.65 -10.39 -11.15
CA LEU A 644 -20.23 -10.49 -10.81
C LEU A 644 -19.95 -9.96 -9.39
N PHE A 645 -20.33 -8.71 -9.11
CA PHE A 645 -20.06 -8.07 -7.82
C PHE A 645 -20.92 -8.67 -6.69
N GLU A 646 -22.15 -9.09 -6.97
CA GLU A 646 -22.97 -9.84 -6.02
C GLU A 646 -22.33 -11.18 -5.65
N SER A 647 -21.80 -11.89 -6.64
CA SER A 647 -21.05 -13.13 -6.42
C SER A 647 -19.83 -12.88 -5.52
N GLU A 648 -19.06 -11.80 -5.75
CA GLU A 648 -17.93 -11.46 -4.89
C GLU A 648 -18.33 -11.08 -3.47
N LEU A 649 -19.43 -10.35 -3.28
CA LEU A 649 -19.96 -10.04 -1.95
C LEU A 649 -20.41 -11.30 -1.20
N ARG A 650 -21.19 -12.17 -1.86
CA ARG A 650 -21.61 -13.45 -1.26
C ARG A 650 -20.42 -14.28 -0.82
N LYS A 651 -19.38 -14.28 -1.65
CA LYS A 651 -18.13 -14.99 -1.41
C LYS A 651 -17.41 -14.46 -0.17
N ILE A 652 -17.15 -13.16 -0.04
CA ILE A 652 -16.49 -12.61 1.16
C ILE A 652 -17.38 -12.67 2.41
N GLU A 653 -18.69 -12.45 2.29
CA GLU A 653 -19.63 -12.56 3.41
C GLU A 653 -19.78 -14.00 3.93
N ALA A 654 -19.69 -15.00 3.07
CA ALA A 654 -19.66 -16.40 3.46
C ALA A 654 -18.36 -16.79 4.18
N GLY A 655 -17.42 -15.84 4.37
CA GLY A 655 -16.12 -16.07 4.97
C GLY A 655 -15.15 -16.80 4.04
N LYS A 656 -15.50 -17.08 2.77
CA LYS A 656 -14.63 -17.53 1.67
C LYS A 656 -15.27 -17.34 0.27
N PRO A 657 -14.64 -16.57 -0.63
CA PRO A 657 -14.68 -16.83 -2.06
C PRO A 657 -14.01 -18.15 -2.42
N LYS A 658 -14.70 -19.02 -3.17
CA LYS A 658 -14.03 -19.98 -4.07
C LYS A 658 -13.20 -19.19 -5.10
N PRO A 659 -11.90 -19.44 -5.27
CA PRO A 659 -11.20 -19.05 -6.49
C PRO A 659 -11.50 -20.07 -7.59
N ALA A 660 -12.02 -19.58 -8.72
CA ALA A 660 -11.72 -20.20 -10.00
C ALA A 660 -10.22 -19.99 -10.27
N ARG A 661 -9.52 -21.09 -10.55
CA ARG A 661 -8.09 -21.27 -10.84
C ARG A 661 -7.31 -20.06 -11.42
N LEU A 662 -6.06 -19.96 -10.94
CA LEU A 662 -4.79 -19.40 -11.50
C LEU A 662 -4.25 -18.22 -10.66
N ALA A 663 -3.46 -18.48 -9.60
CA ALA A 663 -1.98 -18.67 -9.54
C ALA A 663 -1.22 -17.32 -9.55
N ALA A 664 -0.28 -16.96 -8.68
CA ALA A 664 0.47 -17.51 -7.53
C ALA A 664 1.02 -16.24 -6.78
N GLY A 665 1.35 -16.16 -5.49
CA GLY A 665 1.76 -17.13 -4.50
C GLY A 665 2.89 -16.47 -3.69
N GLU A 666 2.57 -15.73 -2.62
CA GLU A 666 3.53 -15.51 -1.53
C GLU A 666 3.32 -16.60 -0.48
N GLN A 667 4.43 -17.19 -0.07
CA GLN A 667 4.49 -18.19 0.96
C GLN A 667 5.68 -17.83 1.85
N GLU A 668 5.47 -17.04 2.89
CA GLU A 668 6.40 -17.02 4.02
C GLU A 668 5.75 -16.57 5.34
N GLN A 669 4.80 -17.37 5.81
CA GLN A 669 4.90 -17.92 7.16
C GLN A 669 4.73 -19.45 7.02
N ALA A 670 5.80 -20.06 6.51
CA ALA A 670 5.95 -21.50 6.32
C ALA A 670 5.94 -22.19 7.71
N GLN A 671 5.24 -23.29 7.98
CA GLN A 671 4.79 -24.40 7.16
C GLN A 671 3.53 -25.03 7.82
N ALA A 672 2.33 -24.66 7.38
CA ALA A 672 1.10 -25.44 7.61
C ALA A 672 0.04 -25.00 6.60
N GLU A 673 0.06 -25.58 5.40
CA GLU A 673 -0.97 -25.32 4.39
C GLU A 673 -2.35 -25.79 4.88
N PRO A 674 -3.41 -24.97 4.81
CA PRO A 674 -4.77 -25.42 5.09
C PRO A 674 -5.26 -26.30 3.93
N TYR A 675 -5.69 -27.50 4.27
CA TYR A 675 -6.08 -28.58 3.37
C TYR A 675 -7.37 -28.25 2.59
N ARG A 676 -7.26 -27.54 1.46
CA ARG A 676 -8.34 -27.46 0.44
C ARG A 676 -7.79 -27.68 -0.98
N ASP A 677 -7.24 -28.86 -1.18
CA ASP A 677 -7.26 -29.50 -2.50
C ASP A 677 -8.67 -30.01 -2.76
N THR A 678 -9.14 -29.97 -4.01
CA THR A 678 -10.40 -30.60 -4.44
C THR A 678 -10.50 -31.98 -3.80
N PRO A 679 -11.44 -32.22 -2.84
CA PRO A 679 -11.58 -33.52 -2.17
C PRO A 679 -11.78 -34.64 -3.20
N GLU A 680 -12.33 -34.27 -4.36
CA GLU A 680 -12.58 -35.17 -5.46
C GLU A 680 -11.32 -35.84 -6.01
N ILE A 681 -10.22 -35.12 -6.29
CA ILE A 681 -9.03 -35.75 -6.92
C ILE A 681 -8.20 -36.57 -5.93
N LEU A 682 -8.07 -36.10 -4.68
CA LEU A 682 -7.25 -36.78 -3.66
C LEU A 682 -7.93 -38.01 -3.04
N LEU A 683 -9.25 -38.17 -3.25
CA LEU A 683 -10.05 -39.25 -2.67
C LEU A 683 -10.83 -40.09 -3.72
N HIS A 684 -10.72 -39.87 -5.04
CA HIS A 684 -11.47 -40.65 -6.07
C HIS A 684 -10.67 -41.66 -6.90
N GLY A 685 -9.35 -41.79 -6.77
CA GLY A 685 -8.58 -42.66 -7.68
C GLY A 685 -8.95 -44.15 -7.57
N SER A 686 -8.94 -44.70 -6.35
CA SER A 686 -9.09 -46.12 -6.08
C SER A 686 -10.54 -46.48 -5.74
N ALA A 687 -10.94 -47.73 -6.02
CA ALA A 687 -12.29 -48.21 -5.72
C ALA A 687 -12.62 -48.15 -4.22
N ILE A 688 -11.61 -48.37 -3.36
CA ILE A 688 -11.74 -48.31 -1.90
C ILE A 688 -12.07 -46.89 -1.46
N MET A 689 -11.36 -45.89 -1.98
CA MET A 689 -11.60 -44.48 -1.65
C MET A 689 -12.94 -43.97 -2.19
N ARG A 690 -13.35 -44.38 -3.40
CA ARG A 690 -14.68 -44.08 -3.95
C ARG A 690 -15.81 -44.62 -3.07
N ARG A 691 -15.67 -45.85 -2.56
CA ARG A 691 -16.63 -46.43 -1.61
C ARG A 691 -16.67 -45.63 -0.30
N LEU A 692 -15.51 -45.28 0.24
CA LEU A 692 -15.39 -44.49 1.46
C LEU A 692 -16.08 -43.11 1.33
N LEU A 693 -15.90 -42.44 0.20
CA LEU A 693 -16.61 -41.19 -0.11
C LEU A 693 -18.12 -41.38 -0.25
N SER A 694 -18.56 -42.46 -0.89
CA SER A 694 -20.00 -42.75 -1.00
C SER A 694 -20.65 -42.93 0.38
N HIS A 695 -19.96 -43.60 1.31
CA HIS A 695 -20.39 -43.71 2.70
C HIS A 695 -20.35 -42.33 3.39
N GLY A 696 -19.25 -41.58 3.23
CA GLY A 696 -19.12 -40.22 3.77
C GLY A 696 -20.25 -39.28 3.32
N ARG A 697 -20.72 -39.39 2.08
CA ARG A 697 -21.85 -38.63 1.54
C ARG A 697 -23.17 -39.02 2.20
N GLN A 698 -23.44 -40.32 2.34
CA GLN A 698 -24.65 -40.83 3.02
C GLN A 698 -24.67 -40.41 4.49
N ILE A 699 -23.53 -40.50 5.17
CA ILE A 699 -23.37 -40.11 6.57
C ILE A 699 -23.45 -38.59 6.72
N GLY A 700 -22.96 -37.83 5.73
CA GLY A 700 -23.07 -36.37 5.65
C GLY A 700 -24.51 -35.90 5.85
N ALA A 701 -25.49 -36.57 5.24
CA ALA A 701 -26.91 -36.25 5.36
C ALA A 701 -27.53 -36.52 6.76
N THR A 702 -26.73 -36.91 7.76
CA THR A 702 -27.15 -37.19 9.13
C THR A 702 -26.33 -36.36 10.13
N ASP A 703 -26.89 -36.13 11.32
CA ASP A 703 -26.19 -35.46 12.43
C ASP A 703 -25.37 -36.41 13.32
N ALA A 704 -25.20 -37.68 12.92
CA ALA A 704 -24.47 -38.66 13.71
C ALA A 704 -22.99 -38.27 13.87
N PRO A 705 -22.40 -38.44 15.08
CA PRO A 705 -20.97 -38.31 15.29
C PRO A 705 -20.17 -39.28 14.42
N VAL A 706 -19.09 -38.81 13.82
CA VAL A 706 -18.23 -39.62 12.93
C VAL A 706 -16.84 -39.76 13.53
N LEU A 707 -16.31 -40.98 13.57
CA LEU A 707 -14.93 -41.25 13.99
C LEU A 707 -14.10 -41.71 12.78
N ILE A 708 -13.12 -40.92 12.38
CA ILE A 708 -12.22 -41.20 11.26
C ILE A 708 -10.94 -41.84 11.79
N LEU A 709 -10.69 -43.08 11.39
CA LEU A 709 -9.51 -43.85 11.76
C LEU A 709 -8.52 -43.89 10.59
N GLY A 710 -7.23 -43.75 10.87
CA GLY A 710 -6.19 -43.93 9.85
C GLY A 710 -4.83 -43.40 10.27
N GLU A 711 -3.80 -43.89 9.59
CA GLU A 711 -2.41 -43.48 9.85
C GLU A 711 -2.20 -41.98 9.66
N THR A 712 -1.14 -41.44 10.26
CA THR A 712 -0.77 -40.04 10.06
C THR A 712 -0.48 -39.78 8.58
N GLY A 713 -1.02 -38.68 8.04
CA GLY A 713 -0.78 -38.27 6.65
C GLY A 713 -1.68 -38.93 5.59
N VAL A 714 -2.71 -39.71 5.96
CA VAL A 714 -3.65 -40.33 4.98
C VAL A 714 -4.73 -39.38 4.44
N GLY A 715 -4.92 -38.21 5.06
CA GLY A 715 -5.93 -37.22 4.69
C GLY A 715 -7.23 -37.28 5.51
N LYS A 716 -7.14 -37.46 6.84
CA LYS A 716 -8.33 -37.52 7.73
C LYS A 716 -9.15 -36.22 7.72
N GLU A 717 -8.48 -35.08 7.76
CA GLU A 717 -9.10 -33.75 7.72
C GLU A 717 -9.88 -33.50 6.41
N LEU A 718 -9.39 -34.00 5.26
CA LEU A 718 -10.14 -33.91 4.00
C LEU A 718 -11.47 -34.63 4.06
N LEU A 719 -11.46 -35.85 4.62
CA LEU A 719 -12.67 -36.65 4.70
C LEU A 719 -13.67 -35.97 5.65
N ALA A 720 -13.20 -35.36 6.73
CA ALA A 720 -14.02 -34.55 7.62
C ALA A 720 -14.65 -33.34 6.89
N HIS A 721 -13.86 -32.60 6.11
CA HIS A 721 -14.35 -31.50 5.28
C HIS A 721 -15.39 -31.97 4.25
N TYR A 722 -15.13 -33.08 3.55
CA TYR A 722 -16.07 -33.65 2.60
C TYR A 722 -17.40 -34.03 3.26
N ILE A 723 -17.34 -34.62 4.45
CA ILE A 723 -18.51 -35.04 5.23
C ILE A 723 -19.30 -33.81 5.75
N HIS A 724 -18.62 -32.71 6.09
CA HIS A 724 -19.25 -31.43 6.41
C HIS A 724 -19.93 -30.81 5.19
N ASP A 725 -19.26 -30.74 4.05
CA ASP A 725 -19.80 -30.19 2.81
C ASP A 725 -21.05 -30.97 2.34
N CYS A 726 -21.08 -32.29 2.56
CA CYS A 726 -22.24 -33.13 2.27
C CYS A 726 -23.39 -33.03 3.27
N SER A 727 -23.22 -32.31 4.39
CA SER A 727 -24.21 -32.25 5.47
C SER A 727 -25.28 -31.18 5.32
N GLY A 728 -25.07 -30.22 4.42
CA GLY A 728 -25.99 -29.09 4.25
C GLY A 728 -25.97 -28.07 5.39
N ARG A 729 -25.15 -28.27 6.44
CA ARG A 729 -24.93 -27.29 7.50
C ARG A 729 -24.23 -26.05 6.94
N THR A 730 -24.74 -24.87 7.29
CA THR A 730 -24.26 -23.56 6.80
C THR A 730 -23.30 -22.87 7.76
N GLY A 731 -23.19 -23.35 8.99
CA GLY A 731 -22.23 -22.87 9.99
C GLY A 731 -20.81 -23.38 9.74
N PRO A 732 -19.83 -22.86 10.50
CA PRO A 732 -18.41 -23.07 10.22
C PRO A 732 -17.93 -24.49 10.54
N PHE A 733 -16.93 -24.95 9.80
CA PHE A 733 -16.13 -26.11 10.18
C PHE A 733 -15.00 -25.64 11.10
N VAL A 734 -15.04 -26.03 12.38
CA VAL A 734 -14.10 -25.61 13.42
C VAL A 734 -13.17 -26.78 13.75
N PRO A 735 -11.92 -26.78 13.25
CA PRO A 735 -10.94 -27.81 13.59
C PRO A 735 -10.29 -27.52 14.95
N VAL A 736 -10.06 -28.57 15.73
CA VAL A 736 -9.43 -28.55 17.05
C VAL A 736 -8.41 -29.67 17.10
N HIS A 737 -7.17 -29.35 17.47
CA HIS A 737 -6.14 -30.36 17.68
C HIS A 737 -5.72 -30.32 19.16
N PRO A 738 -6.12 -31.29 20.00
CA PRO A 738 -5.82 -31.26 21.43
C PRO A 738 -4.34 -31.18 21.76
N ALA A 739 -3.48 -31.87 20.99
CA ALA A 739 -2.04 -31.82 21.18
C ALA A 739 -1.39 -30.44 20.90
N SER A 740 -2.07 -29.54 20.18
CA SER A 740 -1.54 -28.18 19.93
C SER A 740 -1.93 -27.16 21.00
N ILE A 741 -2.79 -27.53 21.96
CA ILE A 741 -3.27 -26.64 23.02
C ILE A 741 -2.71 -27.14 24.36
N PRO A 742 -1.98 -26.31 25.13
CA PRO A 742 -1.50 -26.69 26.44
C PRO A 742 -2.66 -27.14 27.36
N ASP A 743 -2.47 -28.23 28.12
CA ASP A 743 -3.52 -28.83 28.96
C ASP A 743 -4.25 -27.81 29.86
N GLY A 744 -3.52 -26.88 30.46
CA GLY A 744 -4.09 -25.85 31.34
C GLY A 744 -4.90 -24.76 30.63
N LEU A 745 -4.79 -24.65 29.30
CA LEU A 745 -5.53 -23.71 28.46
C LEU A 745 -6.65 -24.36 27.66
N PHE A 746 -6.63 -25.69 27.50
CA PHE A 746 -7.61 -26.42 26.69
C PHE A 746 -9.05 -26.10 27.09
N GLU A 747 -9.33 -26.02 28.39
CA GLU A 747 -10.67 -25.70 28.88
C GLU A 747 -11.15 -24.30 28.45
N SER A 748 -10.27 -23.30 28.59
CA SER A 748 -10.54 -21.90 28.25
C SER A 748 -10.66 -21.70 26.74
N GLU A 749 -9.86 -22.41 25.93
CA GLU A 749 -9.95 -22.37 24.47
C GLU A 749 -11.22 -23.07 23.97
N PHE A 750 -11.56 -24.23 24.53
CA PHE A 750 -12.67 -25.04 24.06
C PHE A 750 -14.03 -24.46 24.45
N PHE A 751 -14.20 -24.05 25.71
CA PHE A 751 -15.48 -23.50 26.21
C PHE A 751 -15.55 -21.97 26.17
N GLY A 752 -14.42 -21.27 26.08
CA GLY A 752 -14.36 -19.82 26.25
C GLY A 752 -14.30 -19.43 27.74
N HIS A 753 -14.09 -18.15 28.00
CA HIS A 753 -14.05 -17.62 29.38
C HIS A 753 -14.72 -16.25 29.50
N GLU A 754 -15.29 -16.00 30.67
CA GLU A 754 -15.80 -14.70 31.05
C GLU A 754 -14.69 -13.78 31.57
N LYS A 755 -14.93 -12.47 31.52
CA LYS A 755 -13.98 -11.48 32.05
C LYS A 755 -13.79 -11.72 33.55
N GLY A 756 -12.53 -11.85 33.98
CA GLY A 756 -12.17 -12.09 35.39
C GLY A 756 -12.18 -13.56 35.83
N ALA A 757 -12.34 -14.53 34.93
CA ALA A 757 -12.35 -15.95 35.27
C ALA A 757 -11.02 -16.47 35.88
N PHE A 758 -9.89 -15.86 35.53
CA PHE A 758 -8.56 -16.14 36.09
C PHE A 758 -7.63 -14.91 35.91
N THR A 759 -6.45 -14.92 36.54
CA THR A 759 -5.44 -13.87 36.41
C THR A 759 -4.95 -13.77 34.96
N GLY A 760 -5.38 -12.73 34.24
CA GLY A 760 -5.09 -12.53 32.81
C GLY A 760 -6.32 -12.50 31.90
N ALA A 761 -7.51 -12.87 32.40
CA ALA A 761 -8.78 -12.80 31.68
C ALA A 761 -9.33 -11.35 31.61
N ILE A 762 -8.61 -10.45 30.94
CA ILE A 762 -8.92 -9.01 30.83
C ILE A 762 -10.19 -8.77 29.97
N ARG A 763 -10.50 -9.70 29.07
CA ARG A 763 -11.61 -9.64 28.12
C ARG A 763 -12.29 -11.01 28.04
N GLN A 764 -13.56 -11.02 27.66
CA GLN A 764 -14.33 -12.23 27.39
C GLN A 764 -13.83 -12.89 26.09
N LYS A 765 -13.78 -14.23 26.05
CA LYS A 765 -13.37 -15.00 24.86
C LYS A 765 -14.42 -16.06 24.52
N ILE A 766 -14.79 -16.12 23.24
CA ILE A 766 -15.69 -17.13 22.67
C ILE A 766 -14.91 -18.44 22.49
N GLY A 767 -15.49 -19.56 22.95
CA GLY A 767 -14.86 -20.89 22.85
C GLY A 767 -15.11 -21.60 21.52
N LEU A 768 -14.27 -22.59 21.21
CA LEU A 768 -14.36 -23.40 19.98
C LEU A 768 -15.71 -24.11 19.83
N ALA A 769 -16.31 -24.60 20.92
CA ALA A 769 -17.63 -25.22 20.89
C ALA A 769 -18.74 -24.22 20.50
N GLU A 770 -18.62 -22.96 20.92
CA GLU A 770 -19.54 -21.88 20.57
C GLU A 770 -19.35 -21.44 19.12
N MET A 771 -18.10 -21.34 18.68
CA MET A 771 -17.78 -21.01 17.29
C MET A 771 -18.33 -22.05 16.31
N ALA A 772 -18.43 -23.32 16.72
CA ALA A 772 -18.93 -24.41 15.87
C ALA A 772 -20.46 -24.42 15.70
N HIS A 773 -21.18 -23.47 16.31
CA HIS A 773 -22.65 -23.42 16.25
C HIS A 773 -23.18 -23.38 14.81
N GLN A 774 -24.22 -24.18 14.54
CA GLN A 774 -24.81 -24.45 13.23
C GLN A 774 -23.85 -25.09 12.21
N GLY A 775 -22.66 -25.50 12.66
CA GLY A 775 -21.57 -25.99 11.83
C GLY A 775 -21.09 -27.38 12.23
N THR A 776 -19.78 -27.60 12.16
CA THR A 776 -19.15 -28.88 12.50
C THR A 776 -17.92 -28.65 13.35
N LEU A 777 -17.87 -29.28 14.52
CA LEU A 777 -16.70 -29.36 15.37
C LEU A 777 -15.88 -30.58 14.97
N PHE A 778 -14.68 -30.34 14.43
CA PHE A 778 -13.75 -31.39 14.04
C PHE A 778 -12.62 -31.49 15.06
N ILE A 779 -12.40 -32.68 15.64
CA ILE A 779 -11.32 -32.93 16.59
C ILE A 779 -10.30 -33.87 15.96
N ASP A 780 -9.13 -33.36 15.58
CA ASP A 780 -8.03 -34.17 15.07
C ASP A 780 -7.15 -34.67 16.21
N GLU A 781 -6.76 -35.93 16.12
CA GLU A 781 -6.11 -36.70 17.18
C GLU A 781 -6.90 -36.72 18.51
N ALA A 782 -8.16 -37.17 18.44
CA ALA A 782 -9.05 -37.28 19.60
C ALA A 782 -8.50 -38.20 20.73
N GLY A 783 -7.56 -39.10 20.42
CA GLY A 783 -6.85 -39.90 21.43
C GLY A 783 -5.89 -39.10 22.31
N ASP A 784 -5.63 -37.83 21.98
CA ASP A 784 -4.77 -36.92 22.76
C ASP A 784 -5.58 -35.94 23.62
N ILE A 785 -6.89 -36.15 23.78
CA ILE A 785 -7.72 -35.33 24.67
C ILE A 785 -7.28 -35.54 26.14
N PRO A 786 -6.93 -34.47 26.88
CA PRO A 786 -6.52 -34.58 28.27
C PRO A 786 -7.59 -35.25 29.14
N ALA A 787 -7.18 -36.17 30.03
CA ALA A 787 -8.10 -36.94 30.87
C ALA A 787 -9.12 -36.09 31.68
N PRO A 788 -8.75 -34.93 32.27
CA PRO A 788 -9.71 -34.06 32.96
C PRO A 788 -10.80 -33.49 32.05
N MET A 789 -10.50 -33.32 30.76
CA MET A 789 -11.41 -32.75 29.78
C MET A 789 -12.39 -33.78 29.22
N GLN A 790 -12.04 -35.07 29.21
CA GLN A 790 -12.91 -36.13 28.68
C GLN A 790 -14.30 -36.15 29.36
N ILE A 791 -14.35 -35.90 30.68
CA ILE A 791 -15.61 -35.82 31.44
C ILE A 791 -16.45 -34.59 31.05
N LYS A 792 -15.80 -33.43 30.87
CA LYS A 792 -16.49 -32.17 30.53
C LYS A 792 -17.02 -32.21 29.09
N LEU A 793 -16.22 -32.74 28.17
CA LEU A 793 -16.55 -32.89 26.76
C LEU A 793 -17.72 -33.86 26.53
N LEU A 794 -17.84 -34.92 27.33
CA LEU A 794 -18.96 -35.85 27.25
C LEU A 794 -20.31 -35.13 27.34
N ARG A 795 -20.45 -34.19 28.30
CA ARG A 795 -21.69 -33.40 28.46
C ARG A 795 -21.98 -32.53 27.25
N VAL A 796 -20.95 -31.89 26.69
CA VAL A 796 -21.13 -30.98 25.55
C VAL A 796 -21.45 -31.75 24.26
N PHE A 797 -20.82 -32.91 24.05
CA PHE A 797 -21.12 -33.78 22.92
C PHE A 797 -22.47 -34.49 23.04
N GLN A 798 -22.99 -34.61 24.26
CA GLN A 798 -24.29 -35.25 24.51
C GLN A 798 -25.46 -34.27 24.46
N ASP A 799 -25.36 -33.19 25.22
CA ASP A 799 -26.47 -32.28 25.50
C ASP A 799 -26.37 -30.96 24.72
N HIS A 800 -25.28 -30.74 23.97
CA HIS A 800 -24.99 -29.50 23.25
C HIS A 800 -24.97 -28.26 24.16
N ARG A 801 -24.77 -28.46 25.46
CA ARG A 801 -24.81 -27.42 26.50
C ARG A 801 -23.49 -27.33 27.24
N PHE A 802 -23.08 -26.11 27.55
CA PHE A 802 -21.86 -25.84 28.30
C PHE A 802 -21.93 -24.46 28.97
N MET A 803 -21.01 -24.22 29.89
CA MET A 803 -20.79 -22.90 30.48
C MET A 803 -19.37 -22.46 30.15
N ARG A 804 -19.17 -21.16 29.98
CA ARG A 804 -17.82 -20.59 29.87
C ARG A 804 -17.09 -20.70 31.20
N VAL A 805 -15.77 -20.73 31.16
CA VAL A 805 -14.94 -20.72 32.37
C VAL A 805 -15.23 -19.43 33.15
N GLY A 806 -15.63 -19.58 34.41
CA GLY A 806 -16.01 -18.47 35.29
C GLY A 806 -17.39 -17.86 35.02
N GLY A 807 -18.18 -18.41 34.09
CA GLY A 807 -19.55 -17.98 33.81
C GLY A 807 -20.60 -18.87 34.47
N GLU A 808 -21.78 -18.30 34.75
CA GLU A 808 -22.94 -19.00 35.32
C GLU A 808 -24.04 -19.26 34.27
N GLU A 809 -23.92 -18.67 33.08
CA GLU A 809 -24.89 -18.80 31.99
C GLU A 809 -24.68 -20.11 31.21
N GLU A 810 -25.71 -20.96 31.16
CA GLU A 810 -25.73 -22.14 30.29
C GLU A 810 -25.93 -21.71 28.83
N ARG A 811 -25.01 -22.13 27.96
CA ARG A 811 -25.03 -21.88 26.52
C ARG A 811 -25.34 -23.15 25.76
N HIS A 812 -26.08 -23.01 24.67
CA HIS A 812 -26.38 -24.10 23.74
C HIS A 812 -25.67 -23.90 22.41
N SER A 813 -24.94 -24.91 21.93
CA SER A 813 -24.32 -24.93 20.60
C SER A 813 -24.64 -26.22 19.86
N ASP A 814 -25.58 -26.13 18.92
CA ASP A 814 -25.85 -27.16 17.92
C ASP A 814 -24.71 -27.24 16.91
N PHE A 815 -23.79 -28.16 17.10
CA PHE A 815 -22.72 -28.49 16.16
C PHE A 815 -22.74 -30.00 15.87
N ARG A 816 -22.33 -30.36 14.66
CA ARG A 816 -22.04 -31.77 14.35
C ARG A 816 -20.63 -32.13 14.80
N LEU A 817 -20.46 -33.32 15.36
CA LEU A 817 -19.16 -33.80 15.84
C LEU A 817 -18.49 -34.73 14.82
N ILE A 818 -17.25 -34.42 14.42
CA ILE A 818 -16.38 -35.33 13.69
C ILE A 818 -15.06 -35.44 14.45
N CYS A 819 -14.60 -36.65 14.71
CA CYS A 819 -13.32 -36.90 15.36
C CYS A 819 -12.40 -37.70 14.44
N ALA A 820 -11.10 -37.51 14.56
CA ALA A 820 -10.11 -38.30 13.85
C ALA A 820 -8.99 -38.74 14.79
N THR A 821 -8.40 -39.92 14.54
CA THR A 821 -7.20 -40.35 15.27
C THR A 821 -6.42 -41.42 14.53
N ASN A 822 -5.10 -41.49 14.79
CA ASN A 822 -4.25 -42.61 14.40
C ASN A 822 -4.11 -43.71 15.48
N LYS A 823 -4.58 -43.49 16.71
CA LYS A 823 -4.49 -44.44 17.83
C LYS A 823 -5.65 -45.43 17.83
N ASP A 824 -5.41 -46.61 18.40
CA ASP A 824 -6.48 -47.55 18.73
C ASP A 824 -7.15 -47.10 20.04
N LEU A 825 -8.25 -46.34 19.91
CA LEU A 825 -8.98 -45.83 21.08
C LEU A 825 -9.50 -46.96 22.00
N TRP A 826 -9.78 -48.15 21.47
CA TRP A 826 -10.23 -49.26 22.31
C TRP A 826 -9.10 -49.82 23.16
N ALA A 827 -7.88 -49.83 22.63
CA ALA A 827 -6.69 -50.14 23.42
C ALA A 827 -6.43 -49.07 24.51
N GLU A 828 -6.64 -47.78 24.19
CA GLU A 828 -6.53 -46.67 25.16
C GLU A 828 -7.60 -46.73 26.27
N VAL A 829 -8.80 -47.25 25.96
CA VAL A 829 -9.83 -47.53 26.97
C VAL A 829 -9.37 -48.66 27.90
N LYS A 830 -8.86 -49.77 27.35
CA LYS A 830 -8.36 -50.91 28.16
C LYS A 830 -7.17 -50.54 29.04
N SER A 831 -6.34 -49.59 28.61
CA SER A 831 -5.18 -49.10 29.36
C SER A 831 -5.53 -48.00 30.37
N GLY A 832 -6.80 -47.53 30.40
CA GLY A 832 -7.29 -46.52 31.34
C GLY A 832 -6.99 -45.07 30.96
N HIS A 833 -6.44 -44.81 29.77
CA HIS A 833 -6.10 -43.46 29.29
C HIS A 833 -7.26 -42.75 28.59
N PHE A 834 -8.27 -43.50 28.14
CA PHE A 834 -9.47 -42.97 27.52
C PHE A 834 -10.73 -43.53 28.18
N ARG A 835 -11.76 -42.69 28.38
CA ARG A 835 -13.00 -43.16 29.00
C ARG A 835 -13.87 -43.95 28.04
N GLU A 836 -14.43 -45.04 28.53
CA GLU A 836 -15.34 -45.92 27.77
C GLU A 836 -16.61 -45.18 27.32
N ASP A 837 -17.18 -44.33 28.17
CA ASP A 837 -18.39 -43.55 27.86
C ASP A 837 -18.19 -42.56 26.70
N LEU A 838 -17.07 -41.83 26.70
CA LEU A 838 -16.68 -40.94 25.63
C LEU A 838 -16.41 -41.71 24.33
N TYR A 839 -15.75 -42.86 24.39
CA TYR A 839 -15.49 -43.69 23.21
C TYR A 839 -16.78 -44.06 22.47
N TYR A 840 -17.80 -44.54 23.17
CA TYR A 840 -19.08 -44.88 22.55
C TYR A 840 -19.81 -43.66 21.97
N ARG A 841 -19.63 -42.46 22.56
CA ARG A 841 -20.21 -41.22 22.02
C ARG A 841 -19.52 -40.75 20.75
N LEU A 842 -18.20 -40.93 20.64
CA LEU A 842 -17.42 -40.55 19.46
C LEU A 842 -17.57 -41.58 18.31
N SER A 843 -17.56 -42.86 18.64
CA SER A 843 -17.50 -43.97 17.69
C SER A 843 -18.88 -44.43 17.19
N VAL A 844 -19.81 -43.51 16.93
CA VAL A 844 -21.15 -43.86 16.40
C VAL A 844 -21.06 -44.35 14.96
N VAL A 845 -20.27 -43.66 14.13
CA VAL A 845 -19.99 -44.09 12.75
C VAL A 845 -18.47 -44.10 12.50
N PRO A 846 -17.80 -45.26 12.60
CA PRO A 846 -16.38 -45.36 12.31
C PRO A 846 -16.09 -45.45 10.81
N LEU A 847 -15.16 -44.64 10.32
CA LEU A 847 -14.69 -44.61 8.93
C LEU A 847 -13.17 -44.77 8.89
N THR A 848 -12.68 -45.83 8.26
CA THR A 848 -11.23 -46.09 8.18
C THR A 848 -10.66 -45.68 6.82
N ILE A 849 -9.65 -44.81 6.83
CA ILE A 849 -8.89 -44.43 5.63
C ILE A 849 -7.67 -45.36 5.50
N PRO A 850 -7.53 -46.11 4.38
CA PRO A 850 -6.38 -46.97 4.16
C PRO A 850 -5.10 -46.17 3.90
N PRO A 851 -3.93 -46.70 4.31
CA PRO A 851 -2.64 -46.10 3.99
C PRO A 851 -2.34 -46.18 2.49
N LEU A 852 -1.46 -45.32 2.00
CA LEU A 852 -1.16 -45.13 0.58
C LEU A 852 -0.63 -46.41 -0.09
N ARG A 853 0.13 -47.24 0.64
CA ARG A 853 0.60 -48.57 0.18
C ARG A 853 -0.52 -49.55 -0.18
N SER A 854 -1.71 -49.38 0.39
CA SER A 854 -2.90 -50.22 0.12
C SER A 854 -3.80 -49.64 -0.99
N ARG A 855 -3.43 -48.48 -1.56
CA ARG A 855 -4.16 -47.78 -2.64
C ARG A 855 -3.19 -47.24 -3.69
N LYS A 856 -2.35 -48.12 -4.24
CA LYS A 856 -1.26 -47.74 -5.15
C LYS A 856 -1.75 -47.07 -6.43
N GLU A 857 -2.99 -47.33 -6.85
CA GLU A 857 -3.61 -46.69 -8.00
C GLU A 857 -3.72 -45.16 -7.84
N ASP A 858 -3.83 -44.69 -6.59
CA ASP A 858 -3.93 -43.25 -6.27
C ASP A 858 -2.60 -42.55 -6.47
N ILE A 859 -1.47 -43.24 -6.24
CA ILE A 859 -0.12 -42.66 -6.33
C ILE A 859 0.10 -42.01 -7.70
N ARG A 860 -0.32 -42.65 -8.80
CA ARG A 860 -0.13 -42.09 -10.15
C ARG A 860 -0.84 -40.76 -10.33
N LEU A 861 -2.07 -40.65 -9.84
CA LEU A 861 -2.87 -39.43 -9.94
C LEU A 861 -2.33 -38.34 -9.02
N LEU A 862 -1.96 -38.71 -7.79
CA LEU A 862 -1.37 -37.81 -6.80
C LEU A 862 -0.04 -37.22 -7.29
N VAL A 863 0.83 -38.04 -7.88
CA VAL A 863 2.13 -37.60 -8.41
C VAL A 863 1.95 -36.57 -9.51
N ARG A 864 1.09 -36.85 -10.50
CA ARG A 864 0.81 -35.92 -11.60
C ARG A 864 0.25 -34.59 -11.09
N PHE A 865 -0.68 -34.66 -10.14
CA PHE A 865 -1.31 -33.51 -9.52
C PHE A 865 -0.29 -32.62 -8.76
N PHE A 866 0.51 -33.22 -7.88
CA PHE A 866 1.48 -32.46 -7.09
C PHE A 866 2.64 -31.93 -7.94
N LEU A 867 3.14 -32.68 -8.94
CA LEU A 867 4.19 -32.18 -9.83
C LEU A 867 3.72 -30.96 -10.65
N ASP A 868 2.51 -30.99 -11.23
CA ASP A 868 1.94 -29.84 -11.96
C ASP A 868 1.72 -28.64 -11.01
N ARG A 869 1.21 -28.88 -9.80
CA ARG A 869 1.02 -27.83 -8.79
C ARG A 869 2.33 -27.15 -8.40
N TYR A 870 3.38 -27.94 -8.12
CA TYR A 870 4.66 -27.41 -7.69
C TYR A 870 5.46 -26.76 -8.82
N SER A 871 5.39 -27.33 -10.03
CA SER A 871 5.97 -26.73 -11.24
C SER A 871 5.47 -25.31 -11.46
N ARG A 872 4.15 -25.08 -11.35
CA ARG A 872 3.54 -23.73 -11.46
C ARG A 872 3.92 -22.79 -10.32
N ARG A 873 3.92 -23.29 -9.08
CA ARG A 873 4.25 -22.50 -7.88
C ARG A 873 5.65 -21.92 -7.94
N TYR A 874 6.63 -22.71 -8.37
CA TYR A 874 8.04 -22.32 -8.39
C TYR A 874 8.54 -21.87 -9.77
N HIS A 875 7.61 -21.66 -10.73
CA HIS A 875 7.92 -21.28 -12.11
C HIS A 875 9.01 -22.15 -12.76
N ARG A 876 8.97 -23.47 -12.51
CA ARG A 876 9.93 -24.43 -13.08
C ARG A 876 9.25 -25.32 -14.09
N ASP A 877 9.84 -25.42 -15.28
CA ASP A 877 9.39 -26.38 -16.28
C ASP A 877 9.84 -27.80 -15.89
N ILE A 878 8.87 -28.65 -15.54
CA ILE A 878 9.09 -30.03 -15.09
C ILE A 878 8.29 -30.95 -15.98
N GLN A 879 8.99 -31.88 -16.65
CA GLN A 879 8.33 -32.92 -17.44
C GLN A 879 7.61 -33.92 -16.53
N GLN A 880 6.52 -34.51 -17.01
CA GLN A 880 5.85 -35.59 -16.30
C GLN A 880 6.79 -36.81 -16.20
N PRO A 881 6.74 -37.58 -15.10
CA PRO A 881 7.62 -38.72 -14.89
C PRO A 881 7.39 -39.78 -15.95
N SER A 882 8.49 -40.36 -16.45
CA SER A 882 8.47 -41.56 -17.28
C SER A 882 7.89 -42.75 -16.52
N GLU A 883 7.40 -43.77 -17.21
CA GLU A 883 6.85 -44.97 -16.55
C GLU A 883 7.87 -45.63 -15.60
N ARG A 884 9.17 -45.58 -15.92
CA ARG A 884 10.24 -46.11 -15.06
C ARG A 884 10.39 -45.32 -13.75
N GLU A 885 10.27 -44.00 -13.82
CA GLU A 885 10.33 -43.12 -12.65
C GLU A 885 9.06 -43.28 -11.77
N LEU A 886 7.91 -43.50 -12.42
CA LEU A 886 6.65 -43.77 -11.73
C LEU A 886 6.63 -45.14 -11.05
N GLU A 887 7.25 -46.15 -11.65
CA GLU A 887 7.35 -47.49 -11.09
C GLU A 887 8.15 -47.51 -9.77
N ALA A 888 9.20 -46.69 -9.67
CA ALA A 888 9.94 -46.50 -8.42
C ALA A 888 9.06 -45.94 -7.29
N LEU A 889 8.16 -44.99 -7.60
CA LEU A 889 7.22 -44.42 -6.64
C LEU A 889 6.12 -45.42 -6.21
N LEU A 890 5.74 -46.36 -7.07
CA LEU A 890 4.75 -47.40 -6.75
C LEU A 890 5.30 -48.54 -5.89
N GLN A 891 6.63 -48.74 -5.90
CA GLN A 891 7.30 -49.76 -5.10
C GLN A 891 7.60 -49.31 -3.67
N TYR A 892 7.59 -48.00 -3.41
CA TYR A 892 7.81 -47.45 -2.07
C TYR A 892 6.56 -47.56 -1.17
N ASP A 893 6.76 -47.81 0.13
CA ASP A 893 5.68 -48.09 1.09
C ASP A 893 5.00 -46.84 1.67
N TRP A 894 5.58 -45.66 1.47
CA TRP A 894 5.03 -44.37 1.91
C TRP A 894 4.62 -44.35 3.40
N PRO A 895 5.54 -44.56 4.36
CA PRO A 895 5.23 -44.53 5.79
C PRO A 895 4.61 -43.21 6.26
N GLY A 896 4.92 -42.08 5.63
CA GLY A 896 4.29 -40.77 5.87
C GLY A 896 3.11 -40.45 4.94
N ASN A 897 2.63 -41.45 4.19
CA ASN A 897 1.47 -41.38 3.30
C ASN A 897 1.52 -40.18 2.35
N ILE A 898 0.42 -39.43 2.20
CA ILE A 898 0.31 -38.31 1.25
C ILE A 898 1.22 -37.15 1.70
N ARG A 899 1.45 -36.98 3.01
CA ARG A 899 2.31 -35.91 3.54
C ARG A 899 3.76 -36.10 3.09
N GLU A 900 4.28 -37.32 3.16
CA GLU A 900 5.62 -37.65 2.66
C GLU A 900 5.70 -37.54 1.13
N LEU A 901 4.73 -38.10 0.40
CA LEU A 901 4.66 -38.00 -1.06
C LEU A 901 4.74 -36.55 -1.53
N LYS A 902 3.98 -35.67 -0.89
CA LYS A 902 3.96 -34.25 -1.14
C LYS A 902 5.35 -33.61 -0.97
N SER A 903 6.01 -33.86 0.16
CA SER A 903 7.34 -33.31 0.46
C SER A 903 8.42 -33.81 -0.50
N VAL A 904 8.40 -35.09 -0.88
CA VAL A 904 9.34 -35.67 -1.85
C VAL A 904 9.17 -34.99 -3.22
N LEU A 905 7.93 -34.81 -3.69
CA LEU A 905 7.66 -34.20 -4.99
C LEU A 905 7.99 -32.70 -5.00
N GLU A 906 7.65 -31.95 -3.95
CA GLU A 906 7.97 -30.52 -3.82
C GLU A 906 9.49 -30.29 -3.86
N ARG A 907 10.26 -31.07 -3.09
CA ARG A 907 11.72 -31.02 -3.09
C ARG A 907 12.29 -31.37 -4.48
N THR A 908 11.73 -32.38 -5.13
CA THR A 908 12.16 -32.80 -6.47
C THR A 908 12.02 -31.66 -7.47
N VAL A 909 10.92 -30.90 -7.42
CA VAL A 909 10.71 -29.72 -8.28
C VAL A 909 11.70 -28.60 -7.95
N ILE A 910 11.92 -28.29 -6.67
CA ILE A 910 12.83 -27.20 -6.24
C ILE A 910 14.29 -27.48 -6.61
N LEU A 911 14.73 -28.74 -6.52
CA LEU A 911 16.12 -29.13 -6.77
C LEU A 911 16.41 -29.53 -8.22
N HIS A 912 15.39 -29.55 -9.10
CA HIS A 912 15.56 -29.99 -10.49
C HIS A 912 16.47 -29.05 -11.31
N GLN A 913 17.55 -29.58 -11.87
CA GLN A 913 18.52 -28.82 -12.69
C GLN A 913 18.44 -29.14 -14.20
N GLY A 914 17.35 -29.77 -14.65
CA GLY A 914 17.16 -30.26 -16.02
C GLY A 914 17.50 -31.75 -16.18
N GLY A 915 16.83 -32.43 -17.13
CA GLY A 915 17.03 -33.85 -17.41
C GLY A 915 15.98 -34.76 -16.74
N ARG A 916 16.39 -35.97 -16.31
CA ARG A 916 15.49 -36.96 -15.69
C ARG A 916 15.07 -36.56 -14.28
N LEU A 917 13.88 -36.99 -13.84
CA LEU A 917 13.41 -36.78 -12.49
C LEU A 917 14.07 -37.78 -11.54
N SER A 918 14.75 -37.26 -10.52
CA SER A 918 15.34 -38.05 -9.46
C SER A 918 14.58 -37.80 -8.16
N PHE A 919 13.85 -38.80 -7.69
CA PHE A 919 13.13 -38.73 -6.43
C PHE A 919 14.04 -39.17 -5.28
N ASP A 920 14.31 -38.26 -4.35
CA ASP A 920 15.05 -38.58 -3.13
C ASP A 920 14.13 -39.27 -2.10
N LEU A 921 14.07 -40.60 -2.21
CA LEU A 921 13.33 -41.47 -1.28
C LEU A 921 14.15 -41.84 -0.04
N SER A 922 15.41 -41.40 0.05
CA SER A 922 16.34 -41.80 1.11
C SER A 922 16.09 -41.10 2.44
N SER A 923 15.40 -39.95 2.40
CA SER A 923 15.27 -39.10 3.59
C SER A 923 14.37 -39.65 4.71
N HIS A 924 13.52 -40.66 4.48
CA HIS A 924 12.58 -41.21 5.49
C HIS A 924 12.57 -42.76 5.59
N ALA A 925 13.42 -43.46 4.84
CA ALA A 925 13.51 -44.92 4.85
C ALA A 925 14.07 -45.53 6.16
N GLU A 926 14.45 -44.71 7.15
CA GLU A 926 15.02 -45.20 8.41
C GLU A 926 13.97 -45.58 9.47
N SER A 927 12.67 -45.60 9.12
CA SER A 927 11.60 -45.91 10.07
C SER A 927 10.77 -47.15 9.71
N LYS A 928 11.44 -48.26 9.40
CA LYS A 928 11.03 -49.66 9.73
C LYS A 928 11.88 -50.67 8.96
N ALA A 929 13.02 -51.05 9.54
CA ALA A 929 13.54 -52.41 9.51
C ALA A 929 14.70 -52.52 10.49
N ASP A 930 14.52 -53.35 11.52
CA ASP A 930 15.62 -53.97 12.25
C ASP A 930 16.58 -54.63 11.25
N GLY A 931 17.89 -54.40 11.41
CA GLY A 931 18.95 -55.11 10.70
C GLY A 931 19.85 -54.21 9.86
N THR A 932 21.01 -53.84 10.43
CA THR A 932 22.20 -53.23 9.81
C THR A 932 22.67 -53.93 8.52
N PRO A 933 23.56 -53.33 7.67
CA PRO A 933 24.46 -52.19 7.94
C PRO A 933 24.49 -51.05 6.89
N ARG A 934 24.61 -49.81 7.37
CA ARG A 934 25.03 -48.61 6.63
C ARG A 934 26.47 -48.78 6.12
N GLN A 935 26.75 -48.28 4.92
CA GLN A 935 28.09 -47.82 4.57
C GLN A 935 28.16 -46.31 4.78
N GLU A 936 28.73 -45.92 5.92
CA GLU A 936 29.24 -44.58 6.19
C GLU A 936 30.69 -44.45 5.72
N PRO A 937 31.17 -43.24 5.41
CA PRO A 937 32.59 -42.91 5.57
C PRO A 937 32.78 -41.82 6.63
N CYS A 938 32.48 -42.11 7.91
CA CYS A 938 32.90 -41.30 9.05
C CYS A 938 33.10 -42.10 10.36
N GLU A 939 32.49 -43.29 10.51
CA GLU A 939 32.68 -44.18 11.67
C GLU A 939 34.15 -44.59 11.94
N GLU A 940 34.99 -44.64 10.91
CA GLU A 940 36.37 -45.15 11.03
C GLU A 940 37.29 -44.25 11.88
N LEU A 941 37.02 -42.94 11.92
CA LEU A 941 37.80 -41.98 12.73
C LEU A 941 37.61 -42.23 14.23
N PHE A 942 36.37 -42.53 14.64
CA PHE A 942 35.97 -42.70 16.04
C PHE A 942 35.98 -44.16 16.51
N LYS A 943 36.36 -45.09 15.62
CA LYS A 943 36.40 -46.53 15.90
C LYS A 943 37.33 -46.84 17.08
N ASN A 944 36.82 -47.61 18.04
CA ASN A 944 37.48 -48.00 19.30
C ASN A 944 37.64 -46.88 20.35
N LEU A 945 36.87 -45.78 20.27
CA LEU A 945 36.93 -44.67 21.22
C LEU A 945 38.39 -44.20 21.47
N PRO A 946 39.12 -43.80 20.41
CA PRO A 946 40.52 -43.47 20.51
C PRO A 946 40.76 -42.31 21.47
N THR A 947 41.92 -42.31 22.11
CA THR A 947 42.35 -41.14 22.90
C THR A 947 42.42 -39.90 22.01
N LEU A 948 42.36 -38.71 22.60
CA LEU A 948 42.41 -37.47 21.83
C LEU A 948 43.65 -37.37 20.93
N ASP A 949 44.79 -37.93 21.37
CA ASP A 949 46.03 -37.93 20.58
C ASP A 949 45.96 -38.88 19.37
N GLU A 950 45.33 -40.03 19.53
CA GLU A 950 45.09 -40.99 18.46
C GLU A 950 44.03 -40.50 17.46
N LEU A 951 42.95 -39.90 17.97
CA LEU A 951 41.92 -39.27 17.13
C LEU A 951 42.52 -38.13 16.30
N GLN A 952 43.39 -37.32 16.92
CA GLN A 952 44.10 -36.24 16.25
C GLN A 952 45.03 -36.79 15.15
N SER A 953 45.77 -37.86 15.41
CA SER A 953 46.60 -38.53 14.40
C SER A 953 45.76 -39.06 13.22
N ARG A 954 44.65 -39.76 13.49
CA ARG A 954 43.75 -40.31 12.45
C ARG A 954 43.11 -39.21 11.62
N TYR A 955 42.67 -38.13 12.26
CA TYR A 955 42.07 -37.01 11.56
C TYR A 955 43.08 -36.29 10.66
N ILE A 956 44.32 -36.11 11.11
CA ILE A 956 45.40 -35.53 10.28
C ILE A 956 45.68 -36.41 9.05
N GLN A 957 45.73 -37.75 9.20
CA GLN A 957 45.90 -38.66 8.08
C GLN A 957 44.73 -38.61 7.09
N HIS A 958 43.50 -38.54 7.60
CA HIS A 958 42.29 -38.44 6.77
C HIS A 958 42.29 -37.15 5.95
N VAL A 959 42.62 -36.01 6.58
CA VAL A 959 42.70 -34.72 5.86
C VAL A 959 43.82 -34.75 4.82
N LEU A 960 44.99 -35.34 5.13
CA LEU A 960 46.08 -35.48 4.15
C LEU A 960 45.70 -36.37 2.97
N LYS A 961 44.90 -37.41 3.19
CA LYS A 961 44.38 -38.28 2.13
C LYS A 961 43.43 -37.53 1.21
N ILE A 962 42.55 -36.70 1.76
CA ILE A 962 41.60 -35.86 0.99
C ILE A 962 42.34 -34.75 0.22
N THR A 963 43.41 -34.19 0.79
CA THR A 963 44.20 -33.15 0.13
C THR A 963 45.31 -33.71 -0.78
N ASN A 964 45.38 -35.05 -0.96
CA ASN A 964 46.46 -35.74 -1.67
C ASN A 964 47.87 -35.26 -1.27
N GLY A 965 48.12 -35.18 0.04
CA GLY A 965 49.44 -34.82 0.61
C GLY A 965 49.82 -33.35 0.50
N ARG A 966 48.95 -32.47 -0.03
CA ARG A 966 49.25 -31.03 -0.14
C ARG A 966 49.15 -30.34 1.21
N ILE A 967 50.26 -29.75 1.66
CA ILE A 967 50.35 -29.05 2.96
C ILE A 967 49.91 -27.59 2.89
N THR A 968 50.32 -26.84 1.86
CA THR A 968 50.07 -25.39 1.73
C THR A 968 49.12 -25.04 0.58
N GLY A 969 48.46 -23.87 0.64
CA GLY A 969 47.56 -23.35 -0.40
C GLY A 969 46.07 -23.41 -0.03
N ASN A 970 45.19 -22.90 -0.91
CA ASN A 970 43.75 -22.75 -0.64
C ASN A 970 43.01 -24.08 -0.40
N ARG A 971 43.57 -25.20 -0.86
CA ARG A 971 43.09 -26.57 -0.59
C ARG A 971 44.12 -27.41 0.18
N GLY A 972 45.06 -26.76 0.87
CA GLY A 972 46.12 -27.42 1.63
C GLY A 972 45.67 -27.82 3.04
N ALA A 973 46.27 -28.88 3.58
CA ALA A 973 45.92 -29.44 4.89
C ALA A 973 46.02 -28.43 6.03
N LEU A 974 46.93 -27.44 5.97
CA LEU A 974 47.06 -26.42 7.03
C LEU A 974 45.81 -25.57 7.24
N ARG A 975 45.09 -25.26 6.15
CA ARG A 975 43.87 -24.45 6.22
C ARG A 975 42.71 -25.24 6.79
N ILE A 976 42.59 -26.51 6.41
CA ILE A 976 41.52 -27.41 6.89
C ILE A 976 41.76 -27.78 8.36
N LEU A 977 43.01 -28.06 8.74
CA LEU A 977 43.39 -28.40 10.11
C LEU A 977 43.53 -27.19 11.03
N GLY A 978 43.50 -25.97 10.50
CA GLY A 978 43.55 -24.73 11.29
C GLY A 978 44.81 -24.56 12.14
N MET A 979 45.97 -25.11 11.71
CA MET A 979 47.20 -25.10 12.51
C MET A 979 48.40 -24.51 11.77
N LYS A 980 49.37 -23.97 12.51
CA LYS A 980 50.60 -23.39 11.95
C LYS A 980 51.47 -24.48 11.30
N ARG A 981 52.22 -24.11 10.25
CA ARG A 981 53.09 -25.04 9.50
C ARG A 981 54.06 -25.80 10.42
N SER A 982 54.76 -25.10 11.30
CA SER A 982 55.69 -25.72 12.26
C SER A 982 55.01 -26.76 13.16
N THR A 983 53.80 -26.49 13.63
CA THR A 983 53.02 -27.40 14.49
C THR A 983 52.57 -28.65 13.74
N LEU A 984 52.10 -28.51 12.49
CA LEU A 984 51.70 -29.67 11.68
C LEU A 984 52.89 -30.58 11.38
N TYR A 985 54.04 -30.03 10.96
CA TYR A 985 55.25 -30.85 10.71
C TYR A 985 55.76 -31.54 11.99
N LEU A 986 55.64 -30.89 13.15
CA LEU A 986 56.03 -31.48 14.43
C LEU A 986 55.10 -32.65 14.81
N ARG A 987 53.78 -32.51 14.62
CA ARG A 987 52.79 -33.57 14.84
C ARG A 987 52.94 -34.72 13.86
N LEU A 988 53.23 -34.44 12.58
CA LEU A 988 53.49 -35.47 11.57
C LEU A 988 54.72 -36.31 11.90
N LYS A 989 55.77 -35.67 12.41
CA LYS A 989 56.97 -36.37 12.91
C LYS A 989 56.68 -37.16 14.19
N GLN A 990 55.93 -36.58 15.13
CA GLN A 990 55.55 -37.22 16.40
C GLN A 990 54.70 -38.48 16.18
N TYR A 991 53.75 -38.43 15.25
CA TYR A 991 52.89 -39.56 14.89
C TYR A 991 53.46 -40.46 13.80
N ASN A 992 54.68 -40.16 13.32
CA ASN A 992 55.38 -40.88 12.27
C ASN A 992 54.56 -41.04 10.97
N ILE A 993 53.78 -40.01 10.63
CA ILE A 993 52.91 -39.98 9.45
C ILE A 993 53.72 -39.50 8.24
N ARG A 994 53.81 -40.35 7.21
CA ARG A 994 54.37 -40.00 5.89
C ARG A 994 53.22 -39.74 4.93
N PHE A 995 53.36 -38.70 4.12
CA PHE A 995 52.32 -38.21 3.21
C PHE A 995 52.94 -37.67 1.93
#